data_AF-A0A5A7NEQ6-F1
#
_entry.id   AF-A0A5A7NEQ6-F1
#
_cell.length_a   1.000
_cell.length_b   1.000
_cell.length_c   1.000
_cell.angle_alpha   90.00
_cell.angle_beta   90.00
_cell.angle_gamma   90.00
#
_symmetry.space_group_name_H-M   'P 1'
#
loop_
_entity.id
_entity.type
_entity.pdbx_description
1 polymer ?
#
loop_
_entity_poly.entity_id
_entity_poly.type
_entity_poly.pdbx_seq_one_letter_code
_entity_poly.pdbx_strand_id
1 'polypeptide(L)'
;MRTKLERRMTAVLLPALLLAGTGTVFAQDGAPYQPLPADRTMDVINDGTKSVYKTGSAEGLSGAGHPFAPSETMGADSTNPSNLLPTIYGNALDSAGNEIPNTLPSTAENPYNLHPDPVVSVLSDDRGPEEDLARVIKRLKEATNWRELWATLQTRFRGGLRVPADPRRGDREVIGRGNGAGKIGERVAVRVDQDDVQFAIDILEGNEIDRVYSGMPLLNYKGPEQMKVVDPETKSVTVHQVWTRNAVMSDTFGIDPSNVLDEEWTIHYVIDVVARGHEDFAPFVMYFDDPNLRDGAAVPSVALDGTFFPMNEGKRYEFEYKMAPGRFWNLTYHWGWRVHPQRIQAIENTLKVAAGKTLDQWEIDVFGAAPSSSEEAKLAAISMIGDLAPAKRMWIALKALKEYNFNGRDANSTARLLVEEIEAAFFDWKNRNVLPRGVHDDPDSHVTLFYVNNTIYGSVNGHDGATHAQPRWDEWVTRGSTLKVKLLNGDYFPHAYMNIDFGGLRGWENTFHNTLPLNGQGPWFTFGRTNWMPNTINPAIVPPAELPEGGYTQNGIFGSAATMEGLGDLATTMEEARAMTRGEKATLIQQELLLASQLSSSNTNVDGLGEHDVEIEYRYDPAQRLRFYQFDPFHHGVAIWSVH
;
A
#
# COMPACT_ATOMS: atom_id res chain seq x y z
N MET A 1 -21.84 -57.04 -20.38
CA MET A 1 -22.59 -55.97 -21.05
C MET A 1 -21.76 -54.69 -20.89
N ARG A 2 -20.83 -54.24 -21.73
CA ARG A 2 -20.66 -54.25 -23.20
C ARG A 2 -21.92 -53.85 -23.97
N THR A 3 -22.02 -52.56 -24.30
CA THR A 3 -22.39 -52.01 -25.63
C THR A 3 -22.02 -50.52 -25.67
N LYS A 4 -21.00 -50.16 -26.47
CA LYS A 4 -21.09 -49.43 -27.77
C LYS A 4 -21.29 -47.92 -27.56
N LEU A 5 -20.30 -47.07 -27.84
CA LEU A 5 -20.00 -46.69 -29.22
C LEU A 5 -18.50 -46.43 -29.45
N GLU A 6 -17.97 -47.06 -30.49
CA GLU A 6 -16.61 -46.92 -31.00
C GLU A 6 -16.47 -45.72 -31.97
N ARG A 7 -15.20 -45.28 -32.10
CA ARG A 7 -14.55 -44.79 -33.33
C ARG A 7 -15.08 -43.51 -33.97
N ARG A 8 -14.38 -42.41 -33.66
CA ARG A 8 -13.78 -41.47 -34.65
C ARG A 8 -12.69 -40.63 -33.95
N MET A 9 -11.55 -41.27 -33.67
CA MET A 9 -10.28 -40.58 -33.40
C MET A 9 -9.46 -40.61 -34.68
N THR A 10 -9.63 -39.62 -35.56
CA THR A 10 -8.58 -39.11 -36.45
C THR A 10 -9.04 -37.81 -37.08
N ALA A 11 -8.18 -36.79 -36.99
CA ALA A 11 -8.22 -35.51 -37.70
C ALA A 11 -9.40 -34.57 -37.37
N VAL A 12 -9.21 -33.67 -36.40
CA VAL A 12 -9.11 -32.21 -36.64
C VAL A 12 -8.32 -31.61 -35.48
N LEU A 13 -7.05 -31.28 -35.73
CA LEU A 13 -6.35 -30.18 -35.06
C LEU A 13 -7.15 -28.92 -35.40
N LEU A 14 -7.90 -28.39 -34.44
CA LEU A 14 -8.52 -27.07 -34.54
C LEU A 14 -7.51 -26.09 -33.90
N PRO A 15 -6.83 -25.23 -34.67
CA PRO A 15 -6.02 -24.18 -34.09
C PRO A 15 -6.94 -23.20 -33.35
N ALA A 16 -6.39 -22.57 -32.31
CA ALA A 16 -6.94 -21.39 -31.66
C ALA A 16 -7.17 -20.27 -32.70
N LEU A 17 -8.37 -20.24 -33.27
CA LEU A 17 -8.85 -19.27 -34.26
C LEU A 17 -10.10 -18.63 -33.66
N LEU A 18 -9.88 -17.60 -32.84
CA LEU A 18 -10.80 -16.63 -32.21
C LEU A 18 -9.91 -15.91 -31.16
N LEU A 19 -9.36 -14.70 -31.31
CA LEU A 19 -9.63 -13.54 -32.13
C LEU A 19 -8.34 -13.16 -32.91
N ALA A 20 -8.31 -13.43 -34.21
CA ALA A 20 -7.54 -12.64 -35.15
C ALA A 20 -8.56 -11.78 -35.91
N GLY A 21 -9.20 -10.85 -35.18
CA GLY A 21 -9.82 -9.70 -35.83
C GLY A 21 -8.70 -8.94 -36.51
N THR A 22 -8.87 -8.64 -37.78
CA THR A 22 -7.91 -7.94 -38.64
C THR A 22 -7.45 -6.62 -37.99
N GLY A 23 -6.41 -6.71 -37.16
CA GLY A 23 -5.56 -5.59 -36.83
C GLY A 23 -4.83 -5.24 -38.10
N THR A 24 -5.38 -4.28 -38.86
CA THR A 24 -4.56 -3.46 -39.73
C THR A 24 -3.41 -2.95 -38.86
N VAL A 25 -2.21 -3.48 -39.12
CA VAL A 25 -0.95 -2.92 -38.63
C VAL A 25 -0.86 -1.52 -39.22
N PHE A 26 -1.48 -0.56 -38.55
CA PHE A 26 -1.03 0.81 -38.57
C PHE A 26 0.07 0.89 -37.52
N ALA A 27 1.24 0.32 -37.85
CA ALA A 27 2.47 0.90 -37.36
C ALA A 27 2.49 2.30 -37.96
N GLN A 28 2.00 3.28 -37.18
CA GLN A 28 2.05 4.68 -37.58
C GLN A 28 3.52 5.07 -37.47
N ASP A 29 4.23 4.99 -38.61
CA ASP A 29 5.54 5.61 -38.77
C ASP A 29 5.43 7.08 -38.34
N GLY A 30 6.14 7.44 -37.27
CA GLY A 30 6.80 8.74 -37.19
C GLY A 30 6.34 9.77 -36.16
N ALA A 31 5.20 9.60 -35.46
CA ALA A 31 4.91 10.34 -34.22
C ALA A 31 3.67 9.73 -33.54
N PRO A 32 3.80 9.11 -32.35
CA PRO A 32 2.64 8.64 -31.62
C PRO A 32 1.72 9.81 -31.27
N TYR A 33 0.41 9.54 -31.14
CA TYR A 33 -0.51 10.45 -30.47
C TYR A 33 0.03 10.69 -29.06
N GLN A 34 0.78 11.77 -28.87
CA GLN A 34 1.16 12.29 -27.58
C GLN A 34 -0.02 13.14 -27.14
N PRO A 35 -0.89 12.65 -26.23
CA PRO A 35 -1.97 13.47 -25.73
C PRO A 35 -1.35 14.73 -25.14
N LEU A 36 -1.64 15.88 -25.76
CA LEU A 36 -1.20 17.19 -25.27
C LEU A 36 -1.60 17.32 -23.78
N PRO A 37 -0.87 18.10 -22.97
CA PRO A 37 -1.23 18.31 -21.58
C PRO A 37 -2.68 18.81 -21.49
N ALA A 38 -3.58 18.04 -20.87
CA ALA A 38 -4.97 18.44 -20.70
C ALA A 38 -5.08 19.79 -19.97
N ASP A 39 -6.22 20.48 -20.09
CA ASP A 39 -6.49 21.61 -19.20
C ASP A 39 -6.38 21.15 -17.76
N ARG A 40 -5.83 22.03 -16.93
CA ARG A 40 -5.55 21.70 -15.54
C ARG A 40 -6.85 21.43 -14.79
N THR A 41 -6.83 20.42 -13.92
CA THR A 41 -7.78 20.29 -12.82
C THR A 41 -7.89 21.63 -12.09
N MET A 42 -9.12 22.04 -11.78
CA MET A 42 -9.41 23.26 -11.04
C MET A 42 -9.78 22.91 -9.60
N ASP A 43 -9.24 23.67 -8.66
CA ASP A 43 -9.77 23.76 -7.30
C ASP A 43 -10.91 24.78 -7.29
N VAL A 44 -12.11 24.33 -6.91
CA VAL A 44 -13.34 25.14 -6.95
C VAL A 44 -13.69 25.67 -5.56
N ILE A 45 -13.40 24.89 -4.52
CA ILE A 45 -13.62 25.22 -3.11
C ILE A 45 -12.49 24.60 -2.32
N ASN A 46 -11.85 25.39 -1.45
CA ASN A 46 -10.96 24.90 -0.42
C ASN A 46 -11.10 25.82 0.81
N ASP A 47 -11.91 25.41 1.77
CA ASP A 47 -12.23 26.21 2.97
C ASP A 47 -11.56 25.68 4.26
N GLY A 48 -10.68 24.68 4.13
CA GLY A 48 -9.99 24.04 5.24
C GLY A 48 -10.73 22.87 5.87
N THR A 49 -12.01 22.64 5.51
CA THR A 49 -12.79 21.45 5.94
C THR A 49 -13.31 20.66 4.76
N LYS A 50 -13.44 21.29 3.59
CA LYS A 50 -13.86 20.68 2.33
C LYS A 50 -13.03 21.17 1.16
N SER A 51 -12.67 20.24 0.28
CA SER A 51 -12.11 20.53 -1.04
C SER A 51 -13.00 20.01 -2.16
N VAL A 52 -13.26 20.85 -3.17
CA VAL A 52 -14.04 20.48 -4.35
C VAL A 52 -13.19 20.68 -5.60
N TYR A 53 -12.93 19.59 -6.31
CA TYR A 53 -12.14 19.60 -7.53
C TYR A 53 -13.02 19.35 -8.75
N LYS A 54 -12.71 20.05 -9.84
CA LYS A 54 -13.17 19.71 -11.19
C LYS A 54 -11.96 19.29 -11.99
N THR A 55 -11.88 18.01 -12.32
CA THR A 55 -10.79 17.45 -13.16
C THR A 55 -10.71 18.15 -14.51
N GLY A 56 -9.59 18.10 -15.23
CA GLY A 56 -9.51 18.62 -16.61
C GLY A 56 -10.62 18.05 -17.52
N SER A 57 -11.11 18.82 -18.50
CA SER A 57 -12.06 18.34 -19.52
C SER A 57 -11.40 18.05 -20.88
N ALA A 58 -10.11 18.34 -21.02
CA ALA A 58 -9.34 18.37 -22.26
C ALA A 58 -9.96 19.22 -23.39
N GLU A 59 -11.02 20.01 -23.13
CA GLU A 59 -11.70 20.87 -24.12
C GLU A 59 -10.87 22.11 -24.47
N GLY A 60 -10.06 22.59 -23.53
CA GLY A 60 -9.15 23.71 -23.71
C GLY A 60 -8.02 23.46 -24.73
N LEU A 61 -7.85 22.21 -25.19
CA LEU A 61 -6.80 21.80 -26.12
C LEU A 61 -7.11 22.10 -27.60
N SER A 62 -8.38 22.14 -27.99
CA SER A 62 -8.76 22.12 -29.42
C SER A 62 -9.78 23.19 -29.81
N GLY A 63 -10.51 23.79 -28.85
CA GLY A 63 -11.72 24.56 -29.15
C GLY A 63 -12.81 23.74 -29.85
N ALA A 64 -12.63 22.41 -29.97
CA ALA A 64 -13.44 21.48 -30.75
C ALA A 64 -14.07 20.36 -29.91
N GLY A 65 -13.92 20.40 -28.58
CA GLY A 65 -14.45 19.41 -27.64
C GLY A 65 -13.39 18.43 -27.11
N HIS A 66 -13.84 17.50 -26.26
CA HIS A 66 -12.99 16.49 -25.61
C HIS A 66 -12.30 15.56 -26.63
N PRO A 67 -11.02 15.15 -26.42
CA PRO A 67 -10.24 14.36 -27.38
C PRO A 67 -10.80 12.96 -27.64
N PHE A 68 -11.43 12.36 -26.63
CA PHE A 68 -12.09 11.06 -26.74
C PHE A 68 -13.62 11.21 -26.75
N ALA A 69 -14.28 10.46 -27.63
CA ALA A 69 -15.74 10.33 -27.61
C ALA A 69 -16.21 9.77 -26.24
N PRO A 70 -17.45 10.05 -25.81
CA PRO A 70 -18.02 9.38 -24.65
C PRO A 70 -17.95 7.86 -24.79
N SER A 71 -17.45 7.17 -23.76
CA SER A 71 -17.48 5.70 -23.73
C SER A 71 -18.92 5.20 -23.63
N GLU A 72 -19.27 4.14 -24.37
CA GLU A 72 -20.51 3.42 -24.09
C GLU A 72 -20.38 2.69 -22.74
N THR A 73 -21.46 2.66 -21.98
CA THR A 73 -21.51 2.02 -20.66
C THR A 73 -21.15 0.53 -20.78
N MET A 74 -20.62 -0.05 -19.70
CA MET A 74 -20.23 -1.47 -19.58
C MET A 74 -21.25 -2.41 -20.28
N GLY A 75 -20.93 -2.84 -21.51
CA GLY A 75 -21.81 -3.56 -22.44
C GLY A 75 -21.02 -4.34 -23.50
N ALA A 76 -21.66 -4.84 -24.56
CA ALA A 76 -21.01 -5.69 -25.59
C ALA A 76 -19.81 -5.03 -26.31
N ASP A 77 -19.74 -3.69 -26.27
CA ASP A 77 -18.63 -2.88 -26.79
C ASP A 77 -17.61 -2.44 -25.71
N SER A 78 -17.67 -3.01 -24.50
CA SER A 78 -16.63 -2.84 -23.46
C SER A 78 -15.25 -3.36 -23.87
N THR A 79 -15.13 -3.93 -25.07
CA THR A 79 -13.87 -4.35 -25.67
C THR A 79 -13.06 -3.21 -26.28
N ASN A 80 -13.67 -2.04 -26.52
CA ASN A 80 -13.01 -0.87 -27.14
C ASN A 80 -13.37 0.45 -26.42
N PRO A 81 -12.77 0.75 -25.26
CA PRO A 81 -13.00 2.04 -24.61
C PRO A 81 -12.46 3.18 -25.47
N SER A 82 -13.10 4.34 -25.38
CA SER A 82 -12.78 5.49 -26.23
C SER A 82 -11.42 6.12 -25.94
N ASN A 83 -10.86 5.88 -24.75
CA ASN A 83 -9.55 6.34 -24.30
C ASN A 83 -8.43 5.28 -24.43
N LEU A 84 -8.68 4.15 -25.11
CA LEU A 84 -7.62 3.20 -25.48
C LEU A 84 -6.84 3.69 -26.69
N LEU A 85 -5.53 3.87 -26.50
CA LEU A 85 -4.57 4.27 -27.51
C LEU A 85 -3.97 3.05 -28.22
N PRO A 86 -3.53 3.20 -29.49
CA PRO A 86 -2.76 2.16 -30.19
C PRO A 86 -1.50 1.78 -29.42
N THR A 87 -1.15 0.50 -29.45
CA THR A 87 0.10 -0.02 -28.87
C THR A 87 1.33 0.49 -29.62
N ILE A 88 2.32 1.02 -28.90
CA ILE A 88 3.58 1.51 -29.46
C ILE A 88 4.76 0.70 -28.91
N TYR A 89 5.48 -0.01 -29.78
CA TYR A 89 6.69 -0.79 -29.46
C TYR A 89 7.98 0.03 -29.57
N GLY A 90 8.02 1.19 -28.91
CA GLY A 90 9.19 2.06 -28.80
C GLY A 90 9.21 2.71 -27.42
N ASN A 91 10.28 3.38 -27.02
CA ASN A 91 10.27 4.17 -25.78
C ASN A 91 9.27 5.34 -25.90
N ALA A 92 8.81 5.83 -24.75
CA ALA A 92 8.00 7.04 -24.65
C ALA A 92 8.82 8.27 -25.06
N LEU A 93 8.14 9.34 -25.43
CA LEU A 93 8.76 10.60 -25.82
C LEU A 93 8.39 11.70 -24.82
N ASP A 94 9.31 12.65 -24.60
CA ASP A 94 9.03 13.90 -23.91
C ASP A 94 8.20 14.85 -24.80
N SER A 95 7.78 16.00 -24.27
CA SER A 95 6.98 16.97 -25.03
C SER A 95 7.73 17.69 -26.16
N ALA A 96 9.06 17.58 -26.24
CA ALA A 96 9.85 18.04 -27.37
C ALA A 96 10.05 16.95 -28.44
N GLY A 97 9.57 15.73 -28.19
CA GLY A 97 9.70 14.58 -29.09
C GLY A 97 11.01 13.80 -28.91
N ASN A 98 11.79 14.06 -27.86
CA ASN A 98 12.98 13.27 -27.55
C ASN A 98 12.59 12.00 -26.79
N GLU A 99 13.39 10.96 -26.96
CA GLU A 99 13.16 9.67 -26.31
C GLU A 99 13.44 9.74 -24.80
N ILE A 100 12.52 9.18 -24.00
CA ILE A 100 12.74 8.87 -22.59
C ILE A 100 13.22 7.42 -22.52
N PRO A 101 14.53 7.14 -22.32
CA PRO A 101 15.07 5.79 -22.38
C PRO A 101 14.50 4.89 -21.28
N ASN A 102 14.59 3.57 -21.44
CA ASN A 102 14.08 2.56 -20.48
C ASN A 102 12.59 2.70 -20.14
N THR A 103 11.76 3.05 -21.14
CA THR A 103 10.30 3.17 -21.03
C THR A 103 9.54 2.24 -21.99
N LEU A 104 10.24 1.30 -22.64
CA LEU A 104 9.67 0.19 -23.42
C LEU A 104 9.77 -1.11 -22.61
N PRO A 105 8.73 -1.52 -21.88
CA PRO A 105 8.80 -2.68 -20.98
C PRO A 105 8.94 -4.02 -21.72
N SER A 106 8.25 -4.17 -22.85
CA SER A 106 8.21 -5.41 -23.63
C SER A 106 7.92 -5.19 -25.11
N THR A 107 8.15 -6.24 -25.89
CA THR A 107 7.78 -6.38 -27.31
C THR A 107 7.16 -7.76 -27.53
N ALA A 108 6.58 -8.01 -28.72
CA ALA A 108 6.02 -9.33 -29.03
C ALA A 108 7.08 -10.45 -29.00
N GLU A 109 8.33 -10.12 -29.32
CA GLU A 109 9.45 -11.07 -29.38
C GLU A 109 10.27 -11.12 -28.09
N ASN A 110 10.30 -10.04 -27.29
CA ASN A 110 11.01 -9.98 -26.01
C ASN A 110 10.09 -9.52 -24.88
N PRO A 111 9.75 -10.40 -23.91
CA PRO A 111 8.83 -10.06 -22.85
C PRO A 111 9.42 -9.17 -21.75
N TYR A 112 10.75 -9.12 -21.60
CA TYR A 112 11.42 -8.43 -20.50
C TYR A 112 12.58 -7.55 -21.04
N ASN A 113 12.32 -6.29 -21.34
CA ASN A 113 13.36 -5.36 -21.84
C ASN A 113 14.12 -4.65 -20.70
N LEU A 114 13.46 -4.44 -19.56
CA LEU A 114 13.96 -3.60 -18.48
C LEU A 114 14.77 -4.36 -17.43
N HIS A 115 14.84 -5.68 -17.50
CA HIS A 115 15.69 -6.49 -16.64
C HIS A 115 16.10 -7.79 -17.36
N PRO A 116 17.27 -8.36 -17.05
CA PRO A 116 17.61 -9.74 -17.42
C PRO A 116 16.78 -10.74 -16.60
N ASP A 117 16.88 -12.03 -16.90
CA ASP A 117 16.31 -13.07 -16.04
C ASP A 117 16.81 -12.91 -14.59
N PRO A 118 15.93 -12.92 -13.58
CA PRO A 118 16.34 -12.71 -12.19
C PRO A 118 17.13 -13.90 -11.65
N VAL A 119 17.99 -13.62 -10.67
CA VAL A 119 18.61 -14.69 -9.87
C VAL A 119 17.59 -15.18 -8.84
N VAL A 120 17.36 -16.49 -8.78
CA VAL A 120 16.36 -17.09 -7.90
C VAL A 120 17.00 -18.07 -6.93
N SER A 121 16.75 -17.90 -5.63
CA SER A 121 17.21 -18.80 -4.57
C SER A 121 16.09 -19.17 -3.59
N VAL A 122 16.30 -20.20 -2.78
CA VAL A 122 15.32 -20.69 -1.80
C VAL A 122 15.58 -20.02 -0.44
N LEU A 123 14.52 -19.58 0.23
CA LEU A 123 14.64 -19.04 1.58
C LEU A 123 14.93 -20.15 2.59
N SER A 124 15.83 -19.88 3.54
CA SER A 124 16.08 -20.79 4.67
C SER A 124 14.88 -20.89 5.61
N ASP A 125 14.10 -19.81 5.71
CA ASP A 125 12.87 -19.68 6.47
C ASP A 125 11.90 -18.79 5.71
N ASP A 126 10.71 -19.30 5.41
CA ASP A 126 9.68 -18.61 4.63
C ASP A 126 8.61 -17.95 5.52
N ARG A 127 8.82 -17.86 6.84
CA ARG A 127 7.86 -17.22 7.74
C ARG A 127 7.93 -15.70 7.63
N GLY A 128 6.77 -15.06 7.41
CA GLY A 128 6.60 -13.63 7.51
C GLY A 128 6.16 -13.16 8.90
N PRO A 129 6.00 -11.85 9.10
CA PRO A 129 5.52 -11.29 10.36
C PRO A 129 4.09 -11.75 10.70
N GLU A 130 3.23 -11.99 9.71
CA GLU A 130 1.88 -12.51 9.95
C GLU A 130 1.92 -13.91 10.57
N GLU A 131 2.71 -14.83 10.00
CA GLU A 131 2.89 -16.19 10.53
C GLU A 131 3.48 -16.20 11.94
N ASP A 132 4.46 -15.34 12.17
CA ASP A 132 5.18 -15.26 13.44
C ASP A 132 4.33 -14.64 14.54
N LEU A 133 3.62 -13.54 14.28
CA LEU A 133 2.67 -12.94 15.21
C LEU A 133 1.49 -13.88 15.49
N ALA A 134 0.91 -14.53 14.48
CA ALA A 134 -0.17 -15.49 14.67
C ALA A 134 0.24 -16.65 15.58
N ARG A 135 1.49 -17.13 15.47
CA ARG A 135 2.03 -18.16 16.37
C ARG A 135 2.16 -17.65 17.80
N VAL A 136 2.71 -16.45 18.01
CA VAL A 136 2.82 -15.84 19.33
C VAL A 136 1.43 -15.67 19.95
N ILE A 137 0.48 -15.05 19.23
CA ILE A 137 -0.90 -14.83 19.69
C ILE A 137 -1.56 -16.15 20.09
N LYS A 138 -1.40 -17.21 19.29
CA LYS A 138 -1.91 -18.54 19.62
C LYS A 138 -1.36 -19.05 20.96
N ARG A 139 -0.04 -18.95 21.18
CA ARG A 139 0.60 -19.39 22.43
C ARG A 139 0.17 -18.55 23.62
N LEU A 140 0.02 -17.24 23.44
CA LEU A 140 -0.50 -16.34 24.48
C LEU A 140 -1.94 -16.69 24.86
N LYS A 141 -2.80 -16.98 23.87
CA LYS A 141 -4.18 -17.45 24.10
C LYS A 141 -4.22 -18.78 24.83
N GLU A 142 -3.38 -19.72 24.45
CA GLU A 142 -3.25 -21.00 25.14
C GLU A 142 -2.86 -20.79 26.61
N ALA A 143 -1.89 -19.90 26.86
CA ALA A 143 -1.40 -19.58 28.19
C ALA A 143 -2.44 -18.89 29.09
N THR A 144 -3.28 -18.00 28.54
CA THR A 144 -4.28 -17.26 29.31
C THR A 144 -5.61 -18.00 29.46
N ASN A 145 -5.95 -18.89 28.52
CA ASN A 145 -7.20 -19.67 28.51
C ASN A 145 -7.00 -21.17 28.78
N TRP A 146 -5.85 -21.58 29.31
CA TRP A 146 -5.49 -23.00 29.43
C TRP A 146 -6.54 -23.84 30.18
N ARG A 147 -7.23 -23.29 31.19
CA ARG A 147 -8.26 -24.03 31.96
C ARG A 147 -9.50 -24.33 31.12
N GLU A 148 -9.95 -23.38 30.31
CA GLU A 148 -11.11 -23.54 29.41
C GLU A 148 -10.76 -24.47 28.25
N LEU A 149 -9.55 -24.34 27.68
CA LEU A 149 -9.02 -25.24 26.66
C LEU A 149 -8.86 -26.68 27.20
N TRP A 150 -8.36 -26.83 28.44
CA TRP A 150 -8.30 -28.13 29.09
C TRP A 150 -9.69 -28.73 29.36
N ALA A 151 -10.68 -27.93 29.73
CA ALA A 151 -12.05 -28.39 29.95
C ALA A 151 -12.73 -28.85 28.65
N THR A 152 -12.52 -28.14 27.54
CA THR A 152 -13.06 -28.49 26.22
C THR A 152 -12.36 -29.72 25.61
N LEU A 153 -11.03 -29.84 25.77
CA LEU A 153 -10.25 -31.04 25.41
C LEU A 153 -10.59 -32.27 26.29
N GLN A 154 -11.31 -32.08 27.39
CA GLN A 154 -11.79 -33.14 28.29
C GLN A 154 -13.22 -33.64 27.99
N THR A 155 -13.84 -33.28 26.87
CA THR A 155 -15.08 -33.95 26.42
C THR A 155 -14.79 -35.41 26.08
N ARG A 156 -14.89 -36.27 27.10
CA ARG A 156 -14.60 -37.72 27.05
C ARG A 156 -15.80 -38.49 26.48
N PHE A 157 -15.57 -39.37 25.51
CA PHE A 157 -16.41 -40.56 25.37
C PHE A 157 -16.14 -41.52 26.54
N ARG A 158 -17.18 -42.25 26.99
CA ARG A 158 -16.99 -43.44 27.83
C ARG A 158 -16.15 -44.46 27.05
N GLY A 159 -14.87 -44.60 27.40
CA GLY A 159 -14.00 -45.68 26.92
C GLY A 159 -12.73 -45.29 26.16
N GLY A 160 -12.41 -44.01 25.95
CA GLY A 160 -11.19 -43.61 25.25
C GLY A 160 -10.41 -42.48 25.94
N LEU A 161 -9.12 -42.69 26.20
CA LEU A 161 -8.19 -41.59 26.49
C LEU A 161 -7.79 -40.91 25.17
N ARG A 162 -8.08 -39.61 25.04
CA ARG A 162 -7.50 -38.69 24.02
C ARG A 162 -7.84 -38.96 22.55
N VAL A 163 -9.13 -39.00 22.19
CA VAL A 163 -9.56 -38.91 20.78
C VAL A 163 -10.36 -37.61 20.58
N PRO A 164 -10.02 -36.74 19.61
CA PRO A 164 -10.79 -35.51 19.32
C PRO A 164 -12.24 -35.79 18.92
N ALA A 165 -13.13 -34.84 19.22
CA ALA A 165 -14.58 -35.01 19.21
C ALA A 165 -15.27 -34.99 17.83
N ASP A 166 -14.55 -34.80 16.72
CA ASP A 166 -15.17 -34.74 15.39
C ASP A 166 -14.26 -35.33 14.28
N PRO A 167 -14.60 -36.48 13.68
CA PRO A 167 -13.89 -37.03 12.52
C PRO A 167 -13.97 -36.18 11.25
N ARG A 168 -14.80 -35.12 11.21
CA ARG A 168 -15.03 -34.26 10.02
C ARG A 168 -14.29 -32.93 10.06
N ARG A 169 -13.75 -32.53 11.22
CA ARG A 169 -12.80 -31.42 11.32
C ARG A 169 -11.40 -31.98 11.11
N GLY A 170 -11.04 -32.12 9.84
CA GLY A 170 -9.83 -32.81 9.41
C GLY A 170 -8.56 -32.18 9.96
N ASP A 171 -7.85 -32.95 10.80
CA ASP A 171 -6.43 -33.09 10.59
C ASP A 171 -6.24 -34.25 9.63
N ARG A 172 -5.46 -34.02 8.56
CA ARG A 172 -5.11 -35.00 7.52
C ARG A 172 -5.02 -36.42 8.10
N GLU A 173 -5.79 -37.33 7.50
CA GLU A 173 -5.67 -38.75 7.74
C GLU A 173 -4.25 -39.20 7.32
N VAL A 174 -3.33 -39.33 8.28
CA VAL A 174 -2.04 -39.96 8.04
C VAL A 174 -2.30 -41.47 7.97
N ILE A 175 -2.75 -41.93 6.80
CA ILE A 175 -2.80 -43.37 6.48
C ILE A 175 -1.36 -43.81 6.20
N GLY A 176 -0.62 -44.15 7.26
CA GLY A 176 0.71 -44.71 7.15
C GLY A 176 1.04 -45.55 8.36
N ARG A 177 1.21 -46.86 8.19
CA ARG A 177 1.74 -47.79 9.20
C ARG A 177 3.25 -47.58 9.41
N GLY A 178 3.65 -46.35 9.71
CA GLY A 178 5.04 -45.99 10.02
C GLY A 178 5.06 -44.97 11.13
N ASN A 179 5.48 -45.38 12.33
CA ASN A 179 6.10 -44.65 13.45
C ASN A 179 5.55 -43.26 13.88
N GLY A 180 4.44 -42.79 13.30
CA GLY A 180 3.86 -41.45 13.50
C GLY A 180 2.51 -41.44 14.20
N ALA A 181 1.96 -42.61 14.55
CA ALA A 181 0.79 -42.71 15.40
C ALA A 181 1.17 -42.37 16.85
N GLY A 182 0.98 -41.11 17.24
CA GLY A 182 1.16 -40.67 18.63
C GLY A 182 2.16 -39.54 18.85
N LYS A 183 2.49 -38.71 17.86
CA LYS A 183 3.03 -37.38 18.18
C LYS A 183 1.91 -36.56 18.83
N ILE A 184 1.94 -36.51 20.16
CA ILE A 184 1.18 -35.55 20.95
C ILE A 184 1.51 -34.18 20.35
N GLY A 185 0.50 -33.40 19.95
CA GLY A 185 0.71 -32.01 19.51
C GLY A 185 1.51 -31.24 20.56
N GLU A 186 2.10 -30.10 20.18
CA GLU A 186 2.80 -29.24 21.12
C GLU A 186 1.99 -29.09 22.43
N ARG A 187 2.67 -29.20 23.58
CA ARG A 187 2.02 -28.99 24.88
C ARG A 187 1.38 -27.60 24.85
N VAL A 188 0.06 -27.55 25.11
CA VAL A 188 -0.67 -26.29 25.33
C VAL A 188 0.16 -25.41 26.27
N ALA A 189 0.45 -24.19 25.85
CA ALA A 189 1.16 -23.24 26.70
C ALA A 189 0.36 -23.04 28.00
N VAL A 190 1.02 -23.19 29.15
CA VAL A 190 0.36 -23.06 30.48
C VAL A 190 0.77 -21.78 31.21
N ARG A 191 1.67 -21.00 30.61
CA ARG A 191 2.21 -19.74 31.11
C ARG A 191 2.58 -18.87 29.92
N VAL A 192 2.48 -17.55 30.10
CA VAL A 192 2.97 -16.56 29.12
C VAL A 192 4.48 -16.69 29.05
N ASP A 193 4.99 -16.85 27.83
CA ASP A 193 6.42 -16.87 27.54
C ASP A 193 6.88 -15.44 27.25
N GLN A 194 7.80 -14.93 28.06
CA GLN A 194 8.30 -13.55 27.92
C GLN A 194 9.17 -13.39 26.69
N ASP A 195 9.79 -14.46 26.19
CA ASP A 195 10.57 -14.42 24.96
C ASP A 195 9.64 -14.29 23.74
N ASP A 196 8.47 -14.95 23.76
CA ASP A 196 7.44 -14.77 22.71
C ASP A 196 6.87 -13.35 22.73
N VAL A 197 6.65 -12.76 23.92
CA VAL A 197 6.19 -11.36 24.05
C VAL A 197 7.24 -10.39 23.51
N GLN A 198 8.51 -10.56 23.90
CA GLN A 198 9.60 -9.73 23.40
C GLN A 198 9.74 -9.86 21.89
N PHE A 199 9.72 -11.09 21.37
CA PHE A 199 9.81 -11.33 19.93
C PHE A 199 8.69 -10.64 19.15
N ALA A 200 7.45 -10.62 19.65
CA ALA A 200 6.37 -9.87 19.01
C ALA A 200 6.57 -8.34 19.06
N ILE A 201 7.13 -7.81 20.16
CA ILE A 201 7.51 -6.39 20.24
C ILE A 201 8.62 -6.08 19.23
N ASP A 202 9.61 -6.95 19.10
CA ASP A 202 10.72 -6.79 18.15
C ASP A 202 10.23 -6.78 16.69
N ILE A 203 9.20 -7.57 16.34
CA ILE A 203 8.54 -7.51 15.03
C ILE A 203 7.87 -6.14 14.81
N LEU A 204 7.14 -5.64 15.82
CA LEU A 204 6.40 -4.37 15.69
C LEU A 204 7.36 -3.16 15.58
N GLU A 205 8.44 -3.17 16.35
CA GLU A 205 9.47 -2.12 16.37
C GLU A 205 10.51 -2.26 15.24
N GLY A 206 10.54 -3.41 14.55
CA GLY A 206 11.56 -3.70 13.54
C GLY A 206 12.96 -3.79 14.15
N ASN A 207 13.09 -4.42 15.31
CA ASN A 207 14.39 -4.73 15.91
C ASN A 207 15.06 -5.90 15.15
N GLU A 208 16.36 -6.11 15.37
CA GLU A 208 17.08 -7.21 14.74
C GLU A 208 16.54 -8.57 15.18
N ILE A 209 16.20 -9.42 14.22
CA ILE A 209 15.69 -10.78 14.42
C ILE A 209 16.24 -11.71 13.33
N ASP A 210 16.23 -13.03 13.59
CA ASP A 210 16.66 -14.04 12.61
C ASP A 210 15.56 -14.32 11.56
N ARG A 211 15.19 -13.28 10.79
CA ARG A 211 14.16 -13.33 9.73
C ARG A 211 14.52 -12.41 8.57
N VAL A 212 13.99 -12.75 7.39
CA VAL A 212 14.16 -11.94 6.17
C VAL A 212 13.56 -10.53 6.27
N TYR A 213 12.62 -10.29 7.18
CA TYR A 213 12.03 -8.97 7.41
C TYR A 213 12.66 -8.22 8.61
N SER A 214 13.83 -8.68 9.09
CA SER A 214 14.57 -8.00 10.16
C SER A 214 14.82 -6.53 9.83
N GLY A 215 14.64 -5.64 10.80
CA GLY A 215 14.81 -4.20 10.62
C GLY A 215 13.59 -3.48 10.04
N MET A 216 12.61 -4.19 9.47
CA MET A 216 11.40 -3.60 8.87
C MET A 216 10.25 -3.56 9.91
N PRO A 217 9.93 -2.39 10.49
CA PRO A 217 8.92 -2.31 11.53
C PRO A 217 7.50 -2.40 10.97
N LEU A 218 6.56 -2.88 11.77
CA LEU A 218 5.12 -2.75 11.47
C LEU A 218 4.54 -1.42 11.97
N LEU A 219 5.22 -0.80 12.95
CA LEU A 219 5.02 0.59 13.31
C LEU A 219 5.81 1.44 12.31
N ASN A 220 5.14 2.19 11.45
CA ASN A 220 5.78 2.90 10.33
C ASN A 220 6.43 4.22 10.79
N TYR A 221 7.30 4.15 11.80
CA TYR A 221 7.96 5.30 12.43
C TYR A 221 9.41 5.52 11.93
N LYS A 222 9.97 4.59 11.16
CA LYS A 222 11.36 4.64 10.67
C LYS A 222 11.51 5.40 9.35
N GLY A 223 10.56 6.28 9.04
CA GLY A 223 10.49 7.05 7.81
C GLY A 223 11.88 7.52 7.29
N PRO A 224 12.54 8.40 8.05
CA PRO A 224 13.82 9.01 7.65
C PRO A 224 14.99 8.03 7.43
N GLU A 225 14.92 6.82 8.00
CA GLU A 225 15.97 5.80 7.90
C GLU A 225 15.83 4.90 6.67
N GLN A 226 14.71 5.01 5.94
CA GLN A 226 14.41 4.21 4.74
C GLN A 226 14.56 5.05 3.45
N MET A 227 15.30 6.16 3.52
CA MET A 227 15.72 6.97 2.39
C MET A 227 17.11 6.52 1.94
N LYS A 228 17.30 6.30 0.63
CA LYS A 228 18.58 5.90 0.06
C LYS A 228 19.02 6.84 -1.04
N VAL A 229 20.32 7.04 -1.20
CA VAL A 229 20.88 7.82 -2.30
C VAL A 229 21.40 6.87 -3.36
N VAL A 230 21.20 7.19 -4.65
CA VAL A 230 21.80 6.41 -5.74
C VAL A 230 23.31 6.54 -5.68
N ASP A 231 24.03 5.41 -5.71
CA ASP A 231 25.49 5.40 -5.69
C ASP A 231 26.03 6.01 -6.99
N PRO A 232 26.92 7.02 -6.92
CA PRO A 232 27.38 7.76 -8.10
C PRO A 232 28.37 6.97 -8.99
N GLU A 233 29.06 5.97 -8.45
CA GLU A 233 30.06 5.19 -9.21
C GLU A 233 29.40 4.06 -10.01
N THR A 234 28.52 3.32 -9.34
CA THR A 234 27.79 2.17 -9.91
C THR A 234 26.50 2.57 -10.59
N LYS A 235 25.97 3.77 -10.32
CA LYS A 235 24.66 4.28 -10.78
C LYS A 235 23.54 3.33 -10.39
N SER A 236 23.60 2.84 -9.16
CA SER A 236 22.67 1.85 -8.66
C SER A 236 22.24 2.11 -7.21
N VAL A 237 21.11 1.54 -6.84
CA VAL A 237 20.64 1.48 -5.44
C VAL A 237 20.01 0.13 -5.18
N THR A 238 20.27 -0.46 -4.01
CA THR A 238 19.65 -1.74 -3.62
C THR A 238 18.40 -1.49 -2.81
N VAL A 239 17.30 -2.14 -3.17
CA VAL A 239 16.02 -2.13 -2.46
C VAL A 239 15.69 -3.54 -2.02
N HIS A 240 15.42 -3.73 -0.73
CA HIS A 240 14.98 -5.02 -0.20
C HIS A 240 13.49 -4.97 0.14
N GLN A 241 12.72 -5.86 -0.49
CA GLN A 241 11.29 -6.03 -0.21
C GLN A 241 10.98 -7.42 0.33
N VAL A 242 10.02 -7.48 1.25
CA VAL A 242 9.43 -8.73 1.74
C VAL A 242 7.95 -8.76 1.38
N TRP A 243 7.58 -9.72 0.52
CA TRP A 243 6.23 -9.87 0.00
C TRP A 243 5.49 -10.91 0.83
N THR A 244 4.51 -10.44 1.59
CA THR A 244 3.68 -11.25 2.50
C THR A 244 2.29 -11.46 1.92
N ARG A 245 1.43 -12.17 2.65
CA ARG A 245 0.03 -12.34 2.25
C ARG A 245 -0.71 -11.02 1.99
N ASN A 246 -0.61 -10.06 2.91
CA ASN A 246 -1.47 -8.87 2.87
C ASN A 246 -0.69 -7.56 2.64
N ALA A 247 0.63 -7.60 2.65
CA ALA A 247 1.48 -6.39 2.54
C ALA A 247 2.76 -6.66 1.76
N VAL A 248 3.31 -5.62 1.14
CA VAL A 248 4.71 -5.55 0.72
C VAL A 248 5.43 -4.66 1.73
N MET A 249 6.43 -5.21 2.41
CA MET A 249 7.31 -4.45 3.29
C MET A 249 8.58 -4.10 2.51
N SER A 250 9.18 -2.96 2.81
CA SER A 250 10.39 -2.49 2.13
C SER A 250 11.33 -1.85 3.14
N ASP A 251 12.63 -1.99 2.91
CA ASP A 251 13.66 -1.23 3.63
C ASP A 251 13.85 0.19 3.04
N THR A 252 13.18 0.48 1.93
CA THR A 252 13.31 1.73 1.17
C THR A 252 11.94 2.21 0.72
N PHE A 253 11.60 3.47 0.97
CA PHE A 253 10.44 4.12 0.34
C PHE A 253 10.78 5.48 -0.28
N GLY A 254 11.99 5.98 -0.12
CA GLY A 254 12.49 7.11 -0.90
C GLY A 254 13.88 6.83 -1.45
N ILE A 255 14.08 7.25 -2.70
CA ILE A 255 15.39 7.29 -3.33
C ILE A 255 15.70 8.73 -3.73
N ASP A 256 16.91 9.19 -3.42
CA ASP A 256 17.51 10.42 -3.93
C ASP A 256 18.28 10.12 -5.23
N PRO A 257 17.75 10.51 -6.41
CA PRO A 257 18.40 10.29 -7.69
C PRO A 257 19.34 11.45 -8.10
N SER A 258 19.75 12.34 -7.18
CA SER A 258 20.58 13.52 -7.49
C SER A 258 21.88 13.20 -8.22
N ASN A 259 22.45 12.01 -8.00
CA ASN A 259 23.67 11.55 -8.67
C ASN A 259 23.46 11.05 -10.11
N VAL A 260 22.21 10.89 -10.56
CA VAL A 260 21.86 10.26 -11.85
C VAL A 260 20.76 11.03 -12.59
N LEU A 261 20.61 12.34 -12.34
CA LEU A 261 19.55 13.16 -12.95
C LEU A 261 19.52 13.07 -14.48
N ASP A 262 20.69 13.05 -15.11
CA ASP A 262 20.84 13.04 -16.56
C ASP A 262 21.32 11.70 -17.14
N GLU A 263 21.36 10.65 -16.31
CA GLU A 263 21.95 9.36 -16.67
C GLU A 263 21.00 8.20 -16.34
N GLU A 264 20.96 7.18 -17.21
CA GLU A 264 20.31 5.92 -16.89
C GLU A 264 20.96 5.26 -15.65
N TRP A 265 20.13 4.62 -14.84
CA TRP A 265 20.53 4.01 -13.57
C TRP A 265 19.75 2.72 -13.32
N THR A 266 20.11 1.98 -12.27
CA THR A 266 19.52 0.67 -11.98
C THR A 266 19.03 0.60 -10.53
N ILE A 267 17.83 0.04 -10.33
CA ILE A 267 17.41 -0.43 -9.01
C ILE A 267 17.69 -1.93 -8.94
N HIS A 268 18.57 -2.31 -8.02
CA HIS A 268 18.79 -3.71 -7.69
C HIS A 268 17.77 -4.13 -6.64
N TYR A 269 16.73 -4.86 -7.06
CA TYR A 269 15.71 -5.37 -6.15
C TYR A 269 16.11 -6.72 -5.57
N VAL A 270 16.11 -6.83 -4.25
CA VAL A 270 16.14 -8.10 -3.53
C VAL A 270 14.74 -8.34 -2.99
N ILE A 271 14.04 -9.38 -3.47
CA ILE A 271 12.64 -9.63 -3.14
C ILE A 271 12.51 -11.00 -2.48
N ASP A 272 12.17 -11.01 -1.19
CA ASP A 272 11.86 -12.22 -0.44
C ASP A 272 10.36 -12.45 -0.42
N VAL A 273 9.90 -13.52 -1.09
CA VAL A 273 8.50 -13.90 -1.10
C VAL A 273 8.28 -14.95 -0.01
N VAL A 274 7.79 -14.50 1.14
CA VAL A 274 7.47 -15.38 2.28
C VAL A 274 6.16 -16.15 2.04
N ALA A 275 5.79 -17.02 2.98
CA ALA A 275 4.59 -17.83 2.92
C ALA A 275 3.35 -16.97 2.56
N ARG A 276 2.58 -17.44 1.58
CA ARG A 276 1.38 -16.79 1.02
C ARG A 276 1.65 -15.46 0.29
N GLY A 277 2.91 -15.11 0.07
CA GLY A 277 3.33 -13.92 -0.66
C GLY A 277 3.34 -14.03 -2.19
N HIS A 278 3.03 -15.21 -2.75
CA HIS A 278 3.06 -15.46 -4.20
C HIS A 278 2.37 -14.35 -5.00
N GLU A 279 3.06 -13.82 -6.02
CA GLU A 279 2.59 -12.74 -6.87
C GLU A 279 3.44 -12.57 -8.14
N ASP A 280 2.97 -11.76 -9.10
CA ASP A 280 3.79 -11.29 -10.22
C ASP A 280 4.54 -9.98 -9.84
N PHE A 281 5.87 -9.94 -10.01
CA PHE A 281 6.66 -8.72 -9.90
C PHE A 281 6.28 -7.79 -11.05
N ALA A 282 5.62 -6.68 -10.71
CA ALA A 282 5.14 -5.68 -11.64
C ALA A 282 5.37 -4.27 -11.06
N PRO A 283 6.62 -3.75 -11.08
CA PRO A 283 6.88 -2.38 -10.69
C PRO A 283 6.21 -1.44 -11.70
N PHE A 284 5.35 -0.55 -11.23
CA PHE A 284 4.68 0.45 -12.05
C PHE A 284 5.37 1.80 -11.85
N VAL A 285 6.16 2.20 -12.83
CA VAL A 285 7.00 3.41 -12.75
C VAL A 285 6.22 4.59 -13.29
N MET A 286 6.27 5.71 -12.60
CA MET A 286 5.71 6.98 -13.05
C MET A 286 6.84 7.95 -13.41
N TYR A 287 6.72 8.59 -14.57
CA TYR A 287 7.65 9.58 -15.07
C TYR A 287 6.96 10.94 -15.28
N PHE A 288 7.68 12.00 -14.95
CA PHE A 288 7.43 13.34 -15.42
C PHE A 288 7.89 13.50 -16.88
N ASP A 289 7.41 14.55 -17.51
CA ASP A 289 7.99 15.09 -18.73
C ASP A 289 9.35 15.73 -18.42
N ASP A 290 10.20 15.97 -19.43
CA ASP A 290 11.55 16.52 -19.18
C ASP A 290 11.43 17.89 -18.46
N PRO A 291 11.86 18.00 -17.19
CA PRO A 291 11.73 19.23 -16.43
C PRO A 291 12.55 20.38 -17.04
N ASN A 292 13.59 20.07 -17.82
CA ASN A 292 14.41 21.08 -18.50
C ASN A 292 13.64 21.83 -19.59
N LEU A 293 12.55 21.27 -20.10
CA LEU A 293 11.69 21.93 -21.09
C LEU A 293 10.76 22.98 -20.47
N ARG A 294 10.67 23.03 -19.14
CA ARG A 294 9.70 23.86 -18.40
C ARG A 294 10.29 24.54 -17.17
N ASP A 295 11.51 25.04 -17.27
CA ASP A 295 12.21 25.77 -16.20
C ASP A 295 12.25 24.99 -14.86
N GLY A 296 12.39 23.67 -14.94
CA GLY A 296 12.43 22.78 -13.77
C GLY A 296 11.06 22.33 -13.27
N ALA A 297 9.96 22.74 -13.91
CA ALA A 297 8.62 22.32 -13.49
C ALA A 297 8.36 20.83 -13.79
N ALA A 298 8.08 20.07 -12.74
CA ALA A 298 7.64 18.68 -12.86
C ALA A 298 6.21 18.65 -13.44
N VAL A 299 6.06 18.11 -14.65
CA VAL A 299 4.76 17.94 -15.31
C VAL A 299 4.51 16.46 -15.54
N PRO A 300 3.33 15.93 -15.15
CA PRO A 300 2.97 14.54 -15.40
C PRO A 300 3.10 14.13 -16.88
N SER A 301 3.72 12.97 -17.12
CA SER A 301 3.88 12.39 -18.45
C SER A 301 3.31 10.97 -18.47
N VAL A 302 4.19 9.98 -18.54
CA VAL A 302 3.86 8.58 -18.76
C VAL A 302 4.09 7.78 -17.49
N ALA A 303 3.26 6.77 -17.26
CA ALA A 303 3.47 5.73 -16.28
C ALA A 303 3.32 4.36 -16.93
N LEU A 304 3.98 3.33 -16.42
CA LEU A 304 4.02 2.03 -17.09
C LEU A 304 4.32 0.88 -16.13
N ASP A 305 3.71 -0.28 -16.36
CA ASP A 305 4.22 -1.54 -15.80
C ASP A 305 5.56 -1.85 -16.46
N GLY A 306 6.58 -2.03 -15.64
CA GLY A 306 7.92 -2.36 -16.08
C GLY A 306 8.10 -3.77 -16.61
N THR A 307 7.40 -4.71 -15.98
CA THR A 307 7.50 -6.15 -16.24
C THR A 307 6.34 -6.88 -15.58
N PHE A 308 6.19 -8.16 -15.92
CA PHE A 308 5.33 -9.11 -15.20
C PHE A 308 6.08 -10.43 -15.05
N PHE A 309 6.76 -10.59 -13.91
CA PHE A 309 7.55 -11.79 -13.63
C PHE A 309 6.95 -12.60 -12.48
N PRO A 310 6.51 -13.85 -12.69
CA PRO A 310 5.87 -14.64 -11.63
C PRO A 310 6.85 -15.03 -10.52
N MET A 311 6.55 -14.64 -9.28
CA MET A 311 7.32 -14.95 -8.08
C MET A 311 6.56 -15.91 -7.16
N ASN A 312 7.15 -17.06 -6.88
CA ASN A 312 6.64 -18.07 -5.96
C ASN A 312 7.09 -17.83 -4.52
N GLU A 313 6.22 -18.16 -3.57
CA GLU A 313 6.54 -18.20 -2.13
C GLU A 313 7.72 -19.13 -1.78
N GLY A 314 8.40 -18.83 -0.67
CA GLY A 314 9.57 -19.56 -0.18
C GLY A 314 10.85 -19.28 -0.96
N LYS A 315 10.90 -18.22 -1.77
CA LYS A 315 12.03 -17.90 -2.63
C LYS A 315 12.43 -16.43 -2.55
N ARG A 316 13.71 -16.18 -2.83
CA ARG A 316 14.29 -14.86 -3.09
C ARG A 316 14.47 -14.67 -4.59
N TYR A 317 14.14 -13.48 -5.08
CA TYR A 317 14.36 -13.02 -6.46
C TYR A 317 15.23 -11.77 -6.43
N GLU A 318 16.29 -11.75 -7.22
CA GLU A 318 17.16 -10.59 -7.38
C GLU A 318 17.05 -10.07 -8.83
N PHE A 319 16.63 -8.82 -8.99
CA PHE A 319 16.41 -8.17 -10.29
C PHE A 319 17.34 -6.98 -10.46
N GLU A 320 17.94 -6.87 -11.64
CA GLU A 320 18.63 -5.65 -12.10
C GLU A 320 17.67 -4.85 -12.99
N TYR A 321 16.97 -3.88 -12.39
CA TYR A 321 15.88 -3.16 -13.05
C TYR A 321 16.33 -1.79 -13.57
N LYS A 322 16.31 -1.61 -14.89
CA LYS A 322 16.75 -0.38 -15.58
C LYS A 322 15.75 0.75 -15.42
N MET A 323 16.26 1.95 -15.14
CA MET A 323 15.49 3.18 -14.98
C MET A 323 15.89 4.22 -16.04
N ALA A 324 14.95 5.10 -16.40
CA ALA A 324 15.24 6.31 -17.15
C ALA A 324 16.05 7.31 -16.28
N PRO A 325 16.68 8.34 -16.86
CA PRO A 325 17.36 9.39 -16.10
C PRO A 325 16.53 9.93 -14.93
N GLY A 326 17.20 10.14 -13.80
CA GLY A 326 16.58 10.49 -12.52
C GLY A 326 15.67 11.71 -12.58
N ARG A 327 15.94 12.67 -13.48
CA ARG A 327 15.11 13.87 -13.66
C ARG A 327 13.69 13.58 -14.12
N PHE A 328 13.47 12.47 -14.84
CA PHE A 328 12.13 12.06 -15.25
C PHE A 328 11.41 11.33 -14.12
N TRP A 329 12.13 10.71 -13.20
CA TRP A 329 11.52 9.74 -12.28
C TRP A 329 10.69 10.43 -11.20
N ASN A 330 9.41 10.06 -11.13
CA ASN A 330 8.49 10.49 -10.08
C ASN A 330 8.53 9.47 -8.93
N LEU A 331 8.04 8.26 -9.19
CA LEU A 331 7.98 7.19 -8.19
C LEU A 331 7.88 5.84 -8.89
N THR A 332 8.00 4.77 -8.12
CA THR A 332 7.71 3.40 -8.55
C THR A 332 6.79 2.75 -7.54
N TYR A 333 5.65 2.22 -8.00
CA TYR A 333 4.73 1.42 -7.20
C TYR A 333 5.01 -0.07 -7.37
N HIS A 334 4.80 -0.85 -6.30
CA HIS A 334 4.88 -2.31 -6.31
C HIS A 334 3.55 -2.90 -5.87
N TRP A 335 2.99 -3.81 -6.68
CA TRP A 335 1.60 -4.20 -6.59
C TRP A 335 1.42 -5.68 -6.33
N GLY A 336 0.55 -5.98 -5.39
CA GLY A 336 -0.10 -7.26 -5.24
C GLY A 336 -1.46 -7.29 -5.88
N TRP A 337 -1.54 -7.75 -7.12
CA TRP A 337 -2.81 -7.86 -7.85
C TRP A 337 -3.78 -8.87 -7.21
N ARG A 338 -3.27 -9.91 -6.56
CA ARG A 338 -4.07 -10.94 -5.88
C ARG A 338 -4.77 -10.44 -4.63
N VAL A 339 -4.18 -9.43 -3.97
CA VAL A 339 -4.60 -8.93 -2.67
C VAL A 339 -4.50 -7.40 -2.69
N HIS A 340 -5.57 -6.74 -3.08
CA HIS A 340 -5.57 -5.32 -3.44
C HIS A 340 -6.69 -4.55 -2.71
N PRO A 341 -6.48 -3.28 -2.30
CA PRO A 341 -5.25 -2.46 -2.32
C PRO A 341 -4.22 -2.73 -1.20
N GLN A 342 -4.41 -3.75 -0.37
CA GLN A 342 -3.59 -3.95 0.85
C GLN A 342 -2.10 -4.19 0.55
N ARG A 343 -1.81 -4.98 -0.50
CA ARG A 343 -0.45 -5.32 -0.93
C ARG A 343 0.05 -4.27 -1.93
N ILE A 344 0.32 -3.06 -1.46
CA ILE A 344 0.93 -1.98 -2.26
C ILE A 344 2.06 -1.33 -1.46
N GLN A 345 3.15 -1.02 -2.13
CA GLN A 345 4.25 -0.21 -1.61
C GLN A 345 4.69 0.80 -2.69
N ALA A 346 5.23 1.94 -2.28
CA ALA A 346 5.80 2.93 -3.18
C ALA A 346 7.20 3.36 -2.78
N ILE A 347 8.02 3.59 -3.79
CA ILE A 347 9.32 4.22 -3.65
C ILE A 347 9.29 5.53 -4.43
N GLU A 348 9.52 6.63 -3.72
CA GLU A 348 9.38 7.99 -4.22
C GLU A 348 10.73 8.63 -4.54
N ASN A 349 10.75 9.56 -5.48
CA ASN A 349 11.85 10.51 -5.63
C ASN A 349 11.85 11.53 -4.47
N THR A 350 12.87 11.49 -3.62
CA THR A 350 12.99 12.36 -2.42
C THR A 350 13.23 13.83 -2.75
N LEU A 351 13.68 14.14 -3.97
CA LEU A 351 13.86 15.53 -4.44
C LEU A 351 12.53 16.23 -4.74
N LYS A 352 11.41 15.50 -4.73
CA LYS A 352 10.08 16.10 -4.86
C LYS A 352 9.78 17.00 -3.68
N VAL A 353 9.12 18.11 -3.99
CA VAL A 353 8.64 19.08 -3.00
C VAL A 353 7.13 19.07 -2.98
N ALA A 354 6.56 18.70 -1.83
CA ALA A 354 5.13 18.79 -1.55
C ALA A 354 4.92 19.85 -0.46
N ALA A 355 4.03 20.81 -0.70
CA ALA A 355 3.72 21.88 0.26
C ALA A 355 4.96 22.67 0.76
N GLY A 356 6.01 22.73 -0.08
CA GLY A 356 7.24 23.46 0.23
C GLY A 356 8.29 22.73 1.05
N LYS A 357 8.07 21.45 1.36
CA LYS A 357 9.07 20.57 1.98
C LYS A 357 9.38 19.39 1.07
N THR A 358 10.60 18.87 1.16
CA THR A 358 10.91 17.58 0.54
C THR A 358 10.19 16.46 1.28
N LEU A 359 10.06 15.30 0.64
CA LEU A 359 9.50 14.11 1.28
C LEU A 359 10.29 13.75 2.56
N ASP A 360 11.63 13.77 2.47
CA ASP A 360 12.51 13.53 3.62
C ASP A 360 12.24 14.48 4.77
N GLN A 361 12.02 15.76 4.48
CA GLN A 361 11.77 16.76 5.51
C GLN A 361 10.41 16.53 6.19
N TRP A 362 9.38 16.09 5.45
CA TRP A 362 8.10 15.71 6.06
C TRP A 362 8.25 14.58 7.07
N GLU A 363 8.99 13.53 6.71
CA GLU A 363 9.28 12.40 7.60
C GLU A 363 10.15 12.81 8.80
N ILE A 364 11.18 13.63 8.59
CA ILE A 364 12.08 14.12 9.64
C ILE A 364 11.35 15.01 10.65
N ASP A 365 10.46 15.88 10.18
CA ASP A 365 9.68 16.79 11.04
C ASP A 365 8.77 16.03 12.01
N VAL A 366 8.32 14.83 11.63
CA VAL A 366 7.43 13.99 12.44
C VAL A 366 8.21 13.02 13.32
N PHE A 367 9.11 12.22 12.73
CA PHE A 367 9.75 11.10 13.43
C PHE A 367 11.17 11.42 13.93
N GLY A 368 11.72 12.57 13.57
CA GLY A 368 13.11 12.92 13.83
C GLY A 368 14.08 12.23 12.85
N ALA A 369 15.29 12.76 12.68
CA ALA A 369 16.21 12.29 11.63
C ALA A 369 16.78 10.86 11.83
N ALA A 370 16.72 10.32 13.05
CA ALA A 370 17.22 8.99 13.37
C ALA A 370 16.39 8.37 14.50
N PRO A 371 15.12 7.98 14.23
CA PRO A 371 14.20 7.48 15.23
C PRO A 371 14.69 6.21 15.94
N SER A 372 15.58 5.41 15.33
CA SER A 372 16.15 4.21 15.95
C SER A 372 17.41 4.47 16.79
N SER A 373 17.88 5.72 16.89
CA SER A 373 19.16 6.06 17.54
C SER A 373 19.18 5.85 19.07
N SER A 374 18.02 5.90 19.72
CA SER A 374 17.87 5.63 21.16
C SER A 374 16.44 5.19 21.48
N GLU A 375 16.23 4.64 22.68
CA GLU A 375 14.88 4.30 23.16
C GLU A 375 14.01 5.55 23.26
N GLU A 376 14.51 6.67 23.80
CA GLU A 376 13.78 7.94 23.82
C GLU A 376 13.37 8.43 22.42
N ALA A 377 14.27 8.36 21.43
CA ALA A 377 13.96 8.78 20.05
C ALA A 377 12.89 7.88 19.42
N LYS A 378 12.99 6.57 19.63
CA LYS A 378 12.01 5.60 19.15
C LYS A 378 10.64 5.83 19.76
N LEU A 379 10.57 6.02 21.08
CA LEU A 379 9.32 6.27 21.78
C LEU A 379 8.71 7.62 21.37
N ALA A 380 9.53 8.65 21.14
CA ALA A 380 9.06 9.93 20.61
C ALA A 380 8.45 9.78 19.20
N ALA A 381 9.11 9.05 18.30
CA ALA A 381 8.61 8.78 16.96
C ALA A 381 7.31 7.94 16.98
N ILE A 382 7.26 6.85 17.75
CA ILE A 382 6.05 6.03 17.91
C ILE A 382 4.90 6.83 18.56
N SER A 383 5.20 7.85 19.39
CA SER A 383 4.17 8.68 20.01
C SER A 383 3.40 9.57 19.02
N MET A 384 3.95 9.80 17.82
CA MET A 384 3.28 10.53 16.73
C MET A 384 2.26 9.68 15.97
N ILE A 385 2.36 8.35 16.07
CA ILE A 385 1.37 7.43 15.51
C ILE A 385 0.11 7.44 16.37
N GLY A 386 -1.05 7.46 15.74
CA GLY A 386 -2.37 7.45 16.35
C GLY A 386 -2.66 6.22 17.20
N ASP A 387 -3.46 6.38 18.26
CA ASP A 387 -3.82 5.27 19.17
C ASP A 387 -4.75 4.23 18.55
N LEU A 388 -5.49 4.62 17.52
CA LEU A 388 -6.34 3.69 16.78
C LEU A 388 -5.54 2.80 15.82
N ALA A 389 -4.24 3.05 15.64
CA ALA A 389 -3.35 2.22 14.84
C ALA A 389 -3.36 0.76 15.32
N PRO A 390 -3.77 -0.20 14.49
CA PRO A 390 -3.76 -1.61 14.88
C PRO A 390 -2.38 -2.11 15.37
N ALA A 391 -1.29 -1.68 14.72
CA ALA A 391 0.07 -2.02 15.15
C ALA A 391 0.42 -1.43 16.52
N LYS A 392 0.05 -0.16 16.79
CA LYS A 392 0.30 0.49 18.09
C LYS A 392 -0.53 -0.12 19.21
N ARG A 393 -1.78 -0.50 18.94
CA ARG A 393 -2.64 -1.22 19.89
C ARG A 393 -2.06 -2.57 20.31
N MET A 394 -1.56 -3.35 19.34
CA MET A 394 -0.80 -4.58 19.64
C MET A 394 0.44 -4.26 20.49
N TRP A 395 1.20 -3.24 20.13
CA TRP A 395 2.43 -2.84 20.83
C TRP A 395 2.19 -2.44 22.29
N ILE A 396 1.20 -1.58 22.54
CA ILE A 396 0.80 -1.14 23.89
C ILE A 396 0.40 -2.36 24.73
N ALA A 397 -0.45 -3.23 24.17
CA ALA A 397 -0.94 -4.41 24.89
C ALA A 397 0.18 -5.42 25.18
N LEU A 398 1.12 -5.62 24.25
CA LEU A 398 2.30 -6.48 24.47
C LEU A 398 3.25 -5.89 25.51
N LYS A 399 3.50 -4.58 25.50
CA LYS A 399 4.30 -3.92 26.54
C LYS A 399 3.66 -4.06 27.93
N ALA A 400 2.35 -3.83 28.03
CA ALA A 400 1.62 -4.04 29.28
C ALA A 400 1.70 -5.51 29.74
N LEU A 401 1.63 -6.46 28.80
CA LEU A 401 1.75 -7.88 29.10
C LEU A 401 3.18 -8.27 29.55
N LYS A 402 4.21 -7.63 29.01
CA LYS A 402 5.62 -7.81 29.41
C LYS A 402 5.87 -7.36 30.86
N GLU A 403 5.24 -6.26 31.26
CA GLU A 403 5.34 -5.71 32.62
C GLU A 403 4.41 -6.43 33.64
N TYR A 404 3.47 -7.24 33.15
CA TYR A 404 2.47 -7.89 33.99
C TYR A 404 3.07 -8.92 34.94
N ASN A 405 2.78 -8.78 36.24
CA ASN A 405 3.27 -9.69 37.28
C ASN A 405 2.38 -10.92 37.42
N PHE A 406 2.82 -12.07 36.90
CA PHE A 406 2.09 -13.34 36.97
C PHE A 406 2.14 -14.07 38.34
N ASN A 407 2.66 -13.43 39.41
CA ASN A 407 2.95 -14.07 40.71
C ASN A 407 1.74 -14.39 41.62
N GLY A 408 0.53 -14.46 41.09
CA GLY A 408 -0.65 -14.95 41.80
C GLY A 408 -1.57 -15.67 40.81
N ARG A 409 -2.10 -16.84 41.19
CA ARG A 409 -2.84 -17.76 40.30
C ARG A 409 -4.21 -17.24 39.80
N ASP A 410 -4.46 -15.94 39.95
CA ASP A 410 -5.66 -15.20 39.51
C ASP A 410 -5.36 -14.32 38.28
N ALA A 411 -4.38 -14.74 37.47
CA ALA A 411 -3.96 -14.14 36.19
C ALA A 411 -5.03 -14.11 35.07
N ASN A 412 -6.33 -14.28 35.37
CA ASN A 412 -7.30 -14.76 34.38
C ASN A 412 -8.18 -13.69 33.71
N SER A 413 -8.22 -12.43 34.15
CA SER A 413 -9.00 -11.38 33.46
C SER A 413 -8.11 -10.40 32.68
N THR A 414 -7.18 -9.69 33.33
CA THR A 414 -6.41 -8.61 32.65
C THR A 414 -5.49 -9.14 31.55
N ALA A 415 -4.66 -10.16 31.82
CA ALA A 415 -3.80 -10.74 30.78
C ALA A 415 -4.61 -11.35 29.62
N ARG A 416 -5.81 -11.88 29.91
CA ARG A 416 -6.74 -12.35 28.88
C ARG A 416 -7.26 -11.19 28.02
N LEU A 417 -7.68 -10.09 28.64
CA LEU A 417 -8.14 -8.88 27.92
C LEU A 417 -7.03 -8.28 27.05
N LEU A 418 -5.79 -8.25 27.54
CA LEU A 418 -4.63 -7.82 26.74
C LEU A 418 -4.43 -8.73 25.52
N VAL A 419 -4.52 -10.05 25.69
CA VAL A 419 -4.38 -11.01 24.58
C VAL A 419 -5.56 -10.93 23.59
N GLU A 420 -6.79 -10.72 24.08
CA GLU A 420 -7.96 -10.48 23.23
C GLU A 420 -7.79 -9.19 22.41
N GLU A 421 -7.21 -8.14 23.00
CA GLU A 421 -6.91 -6.90 22.30
C GLU A 421 -5.77 -7.06 21.27
N ILE A 422 -4.69 -7.78 21.61
CA ILE A 422 -3.61 -8.09 20.65
C ILE A 422 -4.18 -8.86 19.45
N GLU A 423 -5.01 -9.88 19.69
CA GLU A 423 -5.61 -10.67 18.62
C GLU A 423 -6.53 -9.82 17.75
N ALA A 424 -7.40 -9.02 18.36
CA ALA A 424 -8.34 -8.22 17.61
C ALA A 424 -7.63 -7.12 16.80
N ALA A 425 -6.58 -6.49 17.35
CA ALA A 425 -5.76 -5.52 16.64
C ALA A 425 -4.92 -6.18 15.53
N PHE A 426 -4.48 -7.43 15.71
CA PHE A 426 -3.86 -8.21 14.64
C PHE A 426 -4.81 -8.45 13.47
N PHE A 427 -6.10 -8.69 13.72
CA PHE A 427 -7.09 -8.83 12.65
C PHE A 427 -7.40 -7.50 11.96
N ASP A 428 -7.47 -6.39 12.69
CA ASP A 428 -7.62 -5.05 12.11
C ASP A 428 -6.42 -4.73 11.18
N TRP A 429 -5.19 -4.99 11.65
CA TRP A 429 -3.96 -4.73 10.89
C TRP A 429 -3.91 -5.47 9.53
N LYS A 430 -4.46 -6.70 9.47
CA LYS A 430 -4.38 -7.55 8.28
C LYS A 430 -5.24 -7.09 7.11
N ASN A 431 -6.25 -6.24 7.34
CA ASN A 431 -7.22 -5.89 6.31
C ASN A 431 -7.40 -4.38 6.20
N ARG A 432 -6.66 -3.76 5.26
CA ARG A 432 -6.77 -2.33 4.95
C ARG A 432 -7.99 -1.95 4.10
N ASN A 433 -8.87 -2.91 3.78
CA ASN A 433 -10.13 -2.67 3.05
C ASN A 433 -11.33 -2.53 4.01
N VAL A 434 -11.06 -2.53 5.32
CA VAL A 434 -12.03 -2.31 6.38
C VAL A 434 -11.41 -1.32 7.35
N LEU A 435 -12.21 -0.37 7.84
CA LEU A 435 -11.74 0.56 8.86
C LEU A 435 -11.48 -0.20 10.17
N PRO A 436 -10.40 0.12 10.91
CA PRO A 436 -10.11 -0.53 12.17
C PRO A 436 -11.18 -0.24 13.22
N ARG A 437 -11.33 -1.14 14.21
CA ARG A 437 -12.29 -0.96 15.31
C ARG A 437 -12.12 0.40 15.99
N GLY A 438 -13.21 1.15 16.11
CA GLY A 438 -13.23 2.50 16.68
C GLY A 438 -13.37 3.61 15.64
N VAL A 439 -13.33 3.26 14.35
CA VAL A 439 -13.60 4.19 13.25
C VAL A 439 -14.83 3.72 12.48
N HIS A 440 -15.66 4.67 12.04
CA HIS A 440 -16.90 4.41 11.34
C HIS A 440 -16.89 5.03 9.96
N ASP A 441 -17.54 4.35 9.02
CA ASP A 441 -17.77 4.89 7.68
C ASP A 441 -18.67 6.12 7.74
N ASP A 442 -18.41 7.10 6.88
CA ASP A 442 -19.36 8.16 6.61
C ASP A 442 -20.41 7.67 5.59
N PRO A 443 -21.69 7.49 5.99
CA PRO A 443 -22.73 6.96 5.13
C PRO A 443 -23.08 7.87 3.93
N ASP A 444 -22.72 9.15 3.97
CA ASP A 444 -22.99 10.12 2.90
C ASP A 444 -21.84 10.24 1.87
N SER A 445 -20.71 9.60 2.16
CA SER A 445 -19.56 9.48 1.27
C SER A 445 -19.69 8.27 0.33
N HIS A 446 -18.85 8.18 -0.71
CA HIS A 446 -18.68 6.94 -1.47
C HIS A 446 -17.54 6.10 -0.90
N VAL A 447 -16.49 6.78 -0.43
CA VAL A 447 -15.28 6.17 0.14
C VAL A 447 -14.96 6.89 1.45
N THR A 448 -14.66 6.13 2.50
CA THR A 448 -14.04 6.67 3.72
C THR A 448 -12.60 6.18 3.79
N LEU A 449 -11.65 7.10 3.92
CA LEU A 449 -10.24 6.82 4.13
C LEU A 449 -9.83 7.24 5.54
N PHE A 450 -9.08 6.38 6.21
CA PHE A 450 -8.54 6.61 7.54
C PHE A 450 -7.01 6.51 7.52
N TYR A 451 -6.36 7.64 7.76
CA TYR A 451 -4.92 7.76 7.92
C TYR A 451 -4.55 7.44 9.37
N VAL A 452 -3.73 6.40 9.56
CA VAL A 452 -3.21 6.01 10.88
C VAL A 452 -1.98 5.13 10.72
N ASN A 453 -1.03 5.16 11.65
CA ASN A 453 0.22 4.40 11.57
C ASN A 453 1.00 4.72 10.29
N ASN A 454 1.00 5.98 9.86
CA ASN A 454 1.60 6.42 8.60
C ASN A 454 1.17 5.53 7.40
N THR A 455 -0.09 5.11 7.40
CA THR A 455 -0.70 4.28 6.35
C THR A 455 -2.18 4.64 6.19
N ILE A 456 -2.82 4.05 5.17
CA ILE A 456 -4.22 4.31 4.84
C ILE A 456 -5.02 3.01 4.97
N TYR A 457 -6.11 3.05 5.73
CA TYR A 457 -7.21 2.10 5.68
C TYR A 457 -8.34 2.75 4.89
N GLY A 458 -9.10 1.96 4.14
CA GLY A 458 -10.20 2.50 3.37
C GLY A 458 -11.36 1.55 3.24
N SER A 459 -12.54 2.11 3.09
CA SER A 459 -13.80 1.41 2.88
C SER A 459 -14.56 2.06 1.73
N VAL A 460 -15.30 1.23 0.98
CA VAL A 460 -16.25 1.70 -0.04
C VAL A 460 -17.64 1.40 0.48
N ASN A 461 -18.50 2.41 0.52
CA ASN A 461 -19.87 2.23 1.00
C ASN A 461 -20.61 1.19 0.16
N GLY A 462 -21.24 0.22 0.84
CA GLY A 462 -21.90 -0.92 0.20
C GLY A 462 -20.98 -2.11 -0.10
N HIS A 463 -19.69 -2.05 0.26
CA HIS A 463 -18.74 -3.16 0.11
C HIS A 463 -18.25 -3.66 1.49
N ASP A 464 -18.19 -4.97 1.69
CA ASP A 464 -17.85 -5.58 3.00
C ASP A 464 -16.35 -5.72 3.26
N GLY A 465 -15.52 -5.41 2.26
CA GLY A 465 -14.05 -5.50 2.33
C GLY A 465 -13.50 -6.91 2.57
N ALA A 466 -14.35 -7.95 2.56
CA ALA A 466 -14.01 -9.29 3.04
C ALA A 466 -13.31 -10.15 1.97
N THR A 467 -13.48 -9.81 0.70
CA THR A 467 -12.98 -10.60 -0.42
C THR A 467 -11.48 -10.47 -0.63
N HIS A 468 -10.78 -9.54 0.06
CA HIS A 468 -9.41 -9.09 -0.25
C HIS A 468 -9.21 -8.72 -1.74
N ALA A 469 -10.32 -8.62 -2.48
CA ALA A 469 -10.37 -8.32 -3.89
C ALA A 469 -10.59 -6.83 -4.08
N GLN A 470 -10.37 -6.40 -5.31
CA GLN A 470 -10.46 -5.01 -5.74
C GLN A 470 -11.85 -4.44 -5.41
N PRO A 471 -11.95 -3.43 -4.52
CA PRO A 471 -13.20 -2.72 -4.34
C PRO A 471 -13.54 -1.98 -5.65
N ARG A 472 -14.82 -1.98 -6.02
CA ARG A 472 -15.32 -1.35 -7.25
C ARG A 472 -16.25 -0.20 -6.91
N TRP A 473 -16.16 0.87 -7.68
CA TRP A 473 -17.09 2.00 -7.64
C TRP A 473 -17.81 2.10 -8.98
N ASP A 474 -19.01 1.51 -9.06
CA ASP A 474 -19.72 1.29 -10.32
C ASP A 474 -20.49 2.53 -10.81
N GLU A 475 -20.61 3.58 -10.00
CA GLU A 475 -21.31 4.82 -10.32
C GLU A 475 -20.57 5.70 -11.33
N TRP A 476 -19.24 5.59 -11.41
CA TRP A 476 -18.45 6.36 -12.37
C TRP A 476 -18.28 5.62 -13.69
N VAL A 477 -19.32 5.53 -14.51
CA VAL A 477 -19.19 4.85 -15.82
C VAL A 477 -18.84 5.83 -16.94
N THR A 478 -19.26 7.07 -16.80
CA THR A 478 -19.08 8.14 -17.78
C THR A 478 -18.68 9.42 -17.07
N ARG A 479 -18.06 10.35 -17.79
CA ARG A 479 -17.85 11.73 -17.34
C ARG A 479 -19.14 12.36 -16.82
N GLY A 480 -19.01 13.18 -15.79
CA GLY A 480 -20.09 13.85 -15.06
C GLY A 480 -20.35 13.28 -13.66
N SER A 481 -19.78 12.12 -13.31
CA SER A 481 -19.88 11.57 -11.96
C SER A 481 -19.05 12.37 -10.95
N THR A 482 -19.55 12.46 -9.73
CA THR A 482 -18.86 13.09 -8.60
C THR A 482 -18.47 12.04 -7.57
N LEU A 483 -17.16 11.89 -7.33
CA LEU A 483 -16.66 11.12 -6.19
C LEU A 483 -16.79 11.96 -4.93
N LYS A 484 -17.16 11.31 -3.83
CA LYS A 484 -17.24 11.90 -2.49
C LYS A 484 -16.38 11.04 -1.57
N VAL A 485 -15.37 11.64 -0.99
CA VAL A 485 -14.43 10.97 -0.10
C VAL A 485 -14.46 11.64 1.25
N LYS A 486 -14.68 10.85 2.30
CA LYS A 486 -14.44 11.27 3.68
C LYS A 486 -13.00 10.93 4.03
N LEU A 487 -12.24 11.92 4.49
CA LEU A 487 -10.88 11.72 5.00
C LEU A 487 -10.90 11.88 6.52
N LEU A 488 -10.36 10.90 7.22
CA LEU A 488 -10.18 10.88 8.67
C LEU A 488 -8.70 10.65 8.99
N ASN A 489 -8.16 11.38 9.94
CA ASN A 489 -6.80 11.25 10.40
C ASN A 489 -6.76 10.93 11.90
N GLY A 490 -6.15 9.80 12.25
CA GLY A 490 -5.92 9.38 13.62
C GLY A 490 -4.49 9.62 14.10
N ASP A 491 -3.55 9.92 13.20
CA ASP A 491 -2.17 10.24 13.53
C ASP A 491 -2.05 11.70 14.02
N TYR A 492 -1.01 11.98 14.82
CA TYR A 492 -0.80 13.29 15.46
C TYR A 492 0.03 14.25 14.60
N PHE A 493 0.06 13.99 13.30
CA PHE A 493 0.71 14.82 12.29
C PHE A 493 -0.20 14.93 11.05
N PRO A 494 -0.05 16.00 10.24
CA PRO A 494 -0.93 16.19 9.10
C PRO A 494 -0.63 15.16 8.00
N HIS A 495 -1.69 14.69 7.35
CA HIS A 495 -1.60 13.95 6.10
C HIS A 495 -2.10 14.80 4.94
N ALA A 496 -1.89 14.33 3.72
CA ALA A 496 -2.53 14.88 2.55
C ALA A 496 -3.22 13.81 1.72
N TYR A 497 -4.12 14.28 0.85
CA TYR A 497 -4.86 13.45 -0.07
C TYR A 497 -4.59 13.93 -1.49
N MET A 498 -4.09 13.01 -2.32
CA MET A 498 -3.96 13.22 -3.75
C MET A 498 -4.66 12.10 -4.51
N ASN A 499 -5.46 12.49 -5.51
CA ASN A 499 -6.13 11.54 -6.41
C ASN A 499 -5.47 11.55 -7.79
N ILE A 500 -5.21 10.37 -8.38
CA ILE A 500 -4.53 10.23 -9.69
C ILE A 500 -5.40 9.54 -10.73
N ASP A 501 -5.40 10.12 -11.93
CA ASP A 501 -5.90 9.54 -13.18
C ASP A 501 -4.81 8.68 -13.85
N PHE A 502 -5.18 7.48 -14.27
CA PHE A 502 -4.35 6.58 -15.07
C PHE A 502 -4.95 6.39 -16.46
N GLY A 503 -4.96 7.48 -17.24
CA GLY A 503 -5.28 7.44 -18.67
C GLY A 503 -6.76 7.62 -18.99
N GLY A 504 -7.60 7.97 -18.02
CA GLY A 504 -8.97 8.39 -18.27
C GLY A 504 -9.02 9.63 -19.16
N LEU A 505 -8.26 10.67 -18.79
CA LEU A 505 -8.26 11.97 -19.46
C LEU A 505 -7.38 12.02 -20.71
N ARG A 506 -6.22 11.36 -20.66
CA ARG A 506 -5.17 11.43 -21.70
C ARG A 506 -4.99 10.13 -22.48
N GLY A 507 -5.66 9.06 -22.08
CA GLY A 507 -5.56 7.77 -22.72
C GLY A 507 -4.44 6.89 -22.19
N TRP A 508 -4.59 5.59 -22.44
CA TRP A 508 -3.70 4.52 -22.04
C TRP A 508 -3.49 3.53 -23.19
N GLU A 509 -2.34 2.88 -23.25
CA GLU A 509 -1.96 1.93 -24.30
C GLU A 509 -1.63 0.54 -23.72
N ASN A 510 -1.43 -0.41 -24.64
CA ASN A 510 -1.06 -1.84 -24.51
C ASN A 510 -1.98 -2.77 -23.69
N THR A 511 -2.43 -3.82 -24.39
CA THR A 511 -3.23 -4.92 -23.84
C THR A 511 -2.57 -6.30 -23.96
N PHE A 512 -1.23 -6.44 -23.82
CA PHE A 512 -0.63 -7.77 -24.02
C PHE A 512 0.55 -8.14 -23.10
N HIS A 513 0.27 -8.98 -22.11
CA HIS A 513 1.07 -10.14 -21.73
C HIS A 513 0.21 -11.16 -20.97
N ASN A 514 -0.07 -12.30 -21.59
CA ASN A 514 -0.71 -13.40 -20.88
C ASN A 514 0.37 -14.13 -20.05
N THR A 515 0.30 -14.01 -18.73
CA THR A 515 1.25 -14.68 -17.83
C THR A 515 0.83 -16.11 -17.48
N LEU A 516 -0.36 -16.58 -17.89
CA LEU A 516 -0.82 -17.96 -17.65
C LEU A 516 0.18 -19.04 -18.08
N PRO A 517 0.83 -18.97 -19.26
CA PRO A 517 1.76 -20.01 -19.69
C PRO A 517 2.99 -20.15 -18.79
N LEU A 518 3.28 -19.13 -17.98
CA LEU A 518 4.40 -19.09 -17.03
C LEU A 518 3.92 -19.20 -15.58
N ASN A 519 2.69 -19.67 -15.35
CA ASN A 519 2.02 -19.76 -14.04
C ASN A 519 1.79 -18.40 -13.34
N GLY A 520 1.78 -17.28 -14.07
CA GLY A 520 1.37 -15.98 -13.54
C GLY A 520 -0.15 -15.83 -13.44
N GLN A 521 -0.59 -14.65 -13.03
CA GLN A 521 -1.97 -14.38 -12.59
C GLN A 521 -3.08 -14.54 -13.65
N GLY A 522 -2.83 -14.40 -14.96
CA GLY A 522 -3.94 -14.49 -15.92
C GLY A 522 -3.71 -13.90 -17.32
N PRO A 523 -4.66 -14.14 -18.26
CA PRO A 523 -4.63 -13.63 -19.63
C PRO A 523 -5.14 -12.19 -19.76
N TRP A 524 -5.51 -11.55 -18.65
CA TRP A 524 -6.20 -10.27 -18.59
C TRP A 524 -5.37 -9.14 -17.93
N PHE A 525 -4.07 -9.37 -17.64
CA PHE A 525 -3.23 -8.40 -16.94
C PHE A 525 -2.28 -7.67 -17.90
N THR A 526 -2.66 -6.44 -18.22
CA THR A 526 -2.04 -5.55 -19.17
C THR A 526 -2.24 -4.11 -18.66
N PHE A 527 -1.33 -3.56 -17.83
CA PHE A 527 -1.14 -2.11 -17.96
C PHE A 527 0.00 -1.96 -18.94
N GLY A 528 -0.32 -1.48 -20.13
CA GLY A 528 0.70 -0.81 -20.88
C GLY A 528 1.02 0.52 -20.23
N ARG A 529 1.50 1.41 -21.07
CA ARG A 529 1.78 2.75 -20.62
C ARG A 529 0.49 3.54 -20.53
N THR A 530 0.45 4.47 -19.61
CA THR A 530 -0.68 5.36 -19.44
C THR A 530 -0.18 6.77 -19.23
N ASN A 531 -0.94 7.74 -19.72
CA ASN A 531 -0.67 9.13 -19.43
C ASN A 531 -1.36 9.47 -18.12
N TRP A 532 -0.57 9.79 -17.10
CA TRP A 532 -1.11 10.04 -15.76
C TRP A 532 -1.28 11.53 -15.50
N MET A 533 -2.21 11.87 -14.60
CA MET A 533 -2.47 13.25 -14.19
C MET A 533 -3.09 13.29 -12.79
N PRO A 534 -2.75 14.26 -11.94
CA PRO A 534 -3.47 14.45 -10.69
C PRO A 534 -4.87 15.04 -10.92
N ASN A 535 -5.87 14.34 -10.36
CA ASN A 535 -7.25 14.81 -10.24
C ASN A 535 -7.43 15.82 -9.10
N THR A 536 -6.44 15.96 -8.23
CA THR A 536 -6.35 16.99 -7.18
C THR A 536 -5.10 17.83 -7.44
N ILE A 537 -5.26 19.02 -8.03
CA ILE A 537 -4.12 19.85 -8.44
C ILE A 537 -3.29 20.32 -7.23
N ASN A 538 -3.97 20.60 -6.13
CA ASN A 538 -3.39 20.84 -4.81
C ASN A 538 -3.87 19.70 -3.90
N PRO A 539 -2.96 19.02 -3.16
CA PRO A 539 -3.39 18.01 -2.20
C PRO A 539 -4.34 18.60 -1.16
N ALA A 540 -5.42 17.87 -0.85
CA ALA A 540 -6.28 18.23 0.28
C ALA A 540 -5.57 17.86 1.58
N ILE A 541 -5.35 18.83 2.46
CA ILE A 541 -4.64 18.59 3.72
C ILE A 541 -5.63 18.05 4.74
N VAL A 542 -5.30 16.91 5.33
CA VAL A 542 -6.06 16.30 6.42
C VAL A 542 -5.36 16.66 7.74
N PRO A 543 -6.00 17.44 8.62
CA PRO A 543 -5.35 17.89 9.85
C PRO A 543 -5.01 16.73 10.79
N PRO A 544 -4.05 16.91 11.71
CA PRO A 544 -3.75 15.91 12.73
C PRO A 544 -4.95 15.66 13.66
N ALA A 545 -4.98 14.47 14.27
CA ALA A 545 -5.86 14.20 15.40
C ALA A 545 -5.48 15.03 16.63
N GLU A 546 -6.45 15.29 17.51
CA GLU A 546 -6.21 15.86 18.82
C GLU A 546 -5.62 14.81 19.78
N LEU A 547 -4.55 15.20 20.45
CA LEU A 547 -4.03 14.41 21.57
C LEU A 547 -5.03 14.47 22.73
N PRO A 548 -5.43 13.33 23.32
CA PRO A 548 -6.32 13.31 24.47
C PRO A 548 -5.77 14.16 25.63
N GLU A 549 -6.64 14.97 26.26
CA GLU A 549 -6.27 15.83 27.40
C GLU A 549 -5.72 14.96 28.56
N GLY A 550 -4.48 15.20 28.96
CA GLY A 550 -3.75 14.39 29.96
C GLY A 550 -2.66 13.47 29.37
N GLY A 551 -2.49 13.44 28.05
CA GLY A 551 -1.51 12.57 27.39
C GLY A 551 -1.80 11.09 27.61
N TYR A 552 -0.93 10.22 27.08
CA TYR A 552 -1.11 8.78 27.23
C TYR A 552 -0.98 8.37 28.71
N THR A 553 -2.12 8.12 29.35
CA THR A 553 -2.17 7.05 30.33
C THR A 553 -2.47 5.76 29.58
N GLN A 554 -1.87 4.64 30.01
CA GLN A 554 -2.22 3.27 29.57
C GLN A 554 -3.74 2.96 29.66
N ASN A 555 -4.56 3.88 30.18
CA ASN A 555 -6.01 3.78 30.36
C ASN A 555 -6.85 4.23 29.16
N GLY A 556 -6.27 4.76 28.08
CA GLY A 556 -7.05 5.26 26.93
C GLY A 556 -7.83 4.19 26.14
N ILE A 557 -7.43 2.91 26.26
CA ILE A 557 -8.04 1.78 25.53
C ILE A 557 -8.87 0.87 26.46
N PHE A 558 -8.68 0.97 27.79
CA PHE A 558 -9.39 0.17 28.78
C PHE A 558 -10.06 1.07 29.81
N GLY A 559 -11.39 1.10 29.82
CA GLY A 559 -12.17 1.88 30.77
C GLY A 559 -11.68 1.76 32.23
N SER A 560 -11.49 2.91 32.87
CA SER A 560 -11.52 3.20 34.31
C SER A 560 -10.80 2.28 35.32
N ALA A 561 -9.75 1.53 34.94
CA ALA A 561 -9.08 0.64 35.89
C ALA A 561 -7.54 0.54 35.78
N ALA A 562 -6.80 1.66 35.86
CA ALA A 562 -5.41 1.68 36.37
C ALA A 562 -4.85 3.12 36.53
N THR A 563 -5.15 3.81 37.63
CA THR A 563 -4.47 5.09 37.93
C THR A 563 -3.11 4.86 38.58
N MET A 564 -2.08 5.56 38.09
CA MET A 564 -0.84 5.83 38.82
C MET A 564 -0.75 7.32 39.10
N GLU A 565 -1.36 7.66 40.24
CA GLU A 565 -1.25 8.93 40.94
C GLU A 565 0.22 9.12 41.37
N GLY A 566 1.02 9.87 40.61
CA GLY A 566 2.35 10.28 41.05
C GLY A 566 3.33 10.71 39.96
N LEU A 567 3.79 11.97 40.10
CA LEU A 567 4.89 12.68 39.41
C LEU A 567 4.42 13.48 38.18
N GLY A 568 4.31 14.81 38.17
CA GLY A 568 4.90 15.86 39.01
C GLY A 568 5.71 16.80 38.13
N ASP A 569 5.10 17.94 37.76
CA ASP A 569 5.61 19.16 37.11
C ASP A 569 6.67 19.04 36.00
N LEU A 570 6.38 19.61 34.83
CA LEU A 570 7.04 20.82 34.31
C LEU A 570 6.63 21.12 32.85
N ALA A 571 6.03 22.29 32.65
CA ALA A 571 6.05 23.00 31.37
C ALA A 571 6.77 24.34 31.60
N THR A 572 7.70 24.72 30.73
CA THR A 572 8.37 26.03 30.82
C THR A 572 8.66 26.68 29.46
N THR A 573 7.57 26.92 28.71
CA THR A 573 7.31 28.06 27.79
C THR A 573 7.35 27.87 26.28
N MET A 574 6.35 28.50 25.64
CA MET A 574 5.98 28.49 24.22
C MET A 574 6.73 29.57 23.39
N GLU A 575 7.70 30.24 24.01
CA GLU A 575 8.38 31.42 23.47
C GLU A 575 9.72 31.06 22.77
N GLU A 576 10.36 29.95 23.14
CA GLU A 576 11.55 29.42 22.44
C GLU A 576 11.19 28.72 21.11
N ALA A 577 9.99 28.12 21.01
CA ALA A 577 9.48 27.51 19.78
C ALA A 577 9.24 28.54 18.64
N ARG A 578 9.08 29.83 18.98
CA ARG A 578 8.77 30.91 18.01
C ARG A 578 10.00 31.57 17.39
N ALA A 579 11.22 31.17 17.77
CA ALA A 579 12.45 31.81 17.31
C ALA A 579 13.13 31.12 16.11
N MET A 580 12.65 29.95 15.67
CA MET A 580 13.30 29.13 14.63
C MET A 580 12.86 29.42 13.19
N THR A 581 11.91 30.33 12.97
CA THR A 581 11.33 30.63 11.65
C THR A 581 11.75 32.00 11.12
N ARG A 582 12.98 32.12 10.59
CA ARG A 582 13.39 33.25 9.74
C ARG A 582 14.42 32.80 8.69
N GLY A 583 14.00 32.72 7.41
CA GLY A 583 14.92 32.53 6.27
C GLY A 583 14.23 32.07 4.98
N GLU A 584 13.81 33.01 4.14
CA GLU A 584 12.94 32.92 2.96
C GLU A 584 13.47 32.17 1.71
N LYS A 585 12.60 31.44 0.97
CA LYS A 585 12.08 31.74 -0.40
C LYS A 585 11.60 30.51 -1.19
N ALA A 586 10.31 30.47 -1.59
CA ALA A 586 9.80 29.99 -2.89
C ALA A 586 8.26 30.19 -2.99
N THR A 587 7.84 31.41 -3.32
CA THR A 587 6.46 31.89 -3.23
C THR A 587 5.67 31.67 -4.52
N LEU A 588 4.62 30.84 -4.46
CA LEU A 588 3.25 31.13 -4.97
C LEU A 588 2.34 29.89 -4.89
N ILE A 589 2.85 28.66 -5.11
CA ILE A 589 2.12 27.41 -4.83
C ILE A 589 2.16 27.09 -3.32
N GLN A 590 3.28 27.42 -2.66
CA GLN A 590 3.41 27.29 -1.20
C GLN A 590 2.42 28.17 -0.44
N GLN A 591 2.04 29.35 -0.95
CA GLN A 591 1.15 30.25 -0.22
C GLN A 591 -0.28 29.71 -0.14
N GLU A 592 -0.78 29.05 -1.19
CA GLU A 592 -2.11 28.43 -1.16
C GLU A 592 -2.12 27.16 -0.29
N LEU A 593 -1.06 26.33 -0.33
CA LEU A 593 -0.95 25.18 0.59
C LEU A 593 -0.67 25.57 2.05
N LEU A 594 0.10 26.64 2.31
CA LEU A 594 0.27 27.18 3.66
C LEU A 594 -1.04 27.77 4.17
N LEU A 595 -1.80 28.48 3.34
CA LEU A 595 -3.13 28.98 3.72
C LEU A 595 -4.07 27.81 4.03
N ALA A 596 -4.07 26.75 3.21
CA ALA A 596 -4.83 25.53 3.48
C ALA A 596 -4.38 24.84 4.77
N SER A 597 -3.06 24.76 5.05
CA SER A 597 -2.53 24.19 6.30
C SER A 597 -2.85 25.04 7.52
N GLN A 598 -2.97 26.36 7.34
CA GLN A 598 -3.35 27.33 8.39
C GLN A 598 -4.87 27.40 8.60
N LEU A 599 -5.66 27.05 7.59
CA LEU A 599 -7.12 26.94 7.65
C LEU A 599 -7.57 25.59 8.19
N SER A 600 -6.82 24.51 7.92
CA SER A 600 -7.17 23.16 8.36
C SER A 600 -6.71 22.83 9.77
N SER A 601 -5.80 23.61 10.38
CA SER A 601 -5.06 23.27 11.61
C SER A 601 -5.87 22.99 12.89
N SER A 602 -7.19 22.95 12.83
CA SER A 602 -8.06 22.65 13.99
C SER A 602 -9.37 21.95 13.64
N ASN A 603 -9.51 21.34 12.46
CA ASN A 603 -10.77 20.65 12.14
C ASN A 603 -10.74 19.20 12.61
N THR A 604 -11.28 18.97 13.81
CA THR A 604 -11.44 17.64 14.41
C THR A 604 -12.91 17.30 14.59
N ASN A 605 -13.24 16.02 14.44
CA ASN A 605 -14.58 15.51 14.69
C ASN A 605 -14.82 15.33 16.21
N VAL A 606 -16.03 14.87 16.57
CA VAL A 606 -16.42 14.65 17.98
C VAL A 606 -15.56 13.60 18.72
N ASP A 607 -14.87 12.74 17.97
CA ASP A 607 -13.97 11.70 18.49
C ASP A 607 -12.51 12.19 18.53
N GLY A 608 -12.24 13.44 18.17
CA GLY A 608 -10.91 14.05 18.14
C GLY A 608 -10.08 13.69 16.91
N LEU A 609 -10.66 13.02 15.90
CA LEU A 609 -9.98 12.70 14.64
C LEU A 609 -9.93 13.93 13.75
N GLY A 610 -8.79 14.19 13.11
CA GLY A 610 -8.72 15.21 12.06
C GLY A 610 -9.63 14.80 10.90
N GLU A 611 -10.35 15.75 10.30
CA GLU A 611 -11.28 15.44 9.21
C GLU A 611 -11.24 16.44 8.07
N HIS A 612 -11.48 15.92 6.86
CA HIS A 612 -11.61 16.72 5.64
C HIS A 612 -12.49 16.01 4.61
N ASP A 613 -13.37 16.76 3.94
CA ASP A 613 -14.24 16.22 2.91
C ASP A 613 -13.69 16.55 1.51
N VAL A 614 -13.69 15.57 0.60
CA VAL A 614 -13.25 15.80 -0.78
C VAL A 614 -14.34 15.41 -1.76
N GLU A 615 -14.64 16.32 -2.70
CA GLU A 615 -15.46 16.03 -3.87
C GLU A 615 -14.66 16.19 -5.15
N ILE A 616 -14.77 15.23 -6.07
CA ILE A 616 -14.10 15.28 -7.38
C ILE A 616 -15.14 15.07 -8.47
N GLU A 617 -15.38 16.10 -9.27
CA GLU A 617 -16.18 16.00 -10.48
C GLU A 617 -15.29 15.54 -11.65
N TYR A 618 -15.55 14.33 -12.14
CA TYR A 618 -14.84 13.75 -13.28
C TYR A 618 -15.41 14.30 -14.59
N ARG A 619 -14.61 15.01 -15.38
CA ARG A 619 -14.99 15.54 -16.70
C ARG A 619 -14.48 14.68 -17.86
N TYR A 620 -13.98 13.48 -17.55
CA TYR A 620 -13.54 12.45 -18.47
C TYR A 620 -14.11 11.08 -18.08
N ASP A 621 -14.08 10.13 -19.01
CA ASP A 621 -14.52 8.76 -18.78
C ASP A 621 -13.38 7.96 -18.14
N PRO A 622 -13.66 7.09 -17.14
CA PRO A 622 -12.59 6.35 -16.45
C PRO A 622 -11.82 5.45 -17.41
N ALA A 623 -10.58 5.11 -17.08
CA ALA A 623 -9.95 3.95 -17.70
C ALA A 623 -10.69 2.68 -17.24
N GLN A 624 -11.03 1.78 -18.16
CA GLN A 624 -11.80 0.57 -17.86
C GLN A 624 -11.12 -0.39 -16.88
N ARG A 625 -9.80 -0.35 -16.83
CA ARG A 625 -8.99 -1.25 -16.00
C ARG A 625 -8.82 -0.71 -14.59
N LEU A 626 -8.80 0.62 -14.47
CA LEU A 626 -8.38 1.26 -13.26
C LEU A 626 -8.89 2.69 -13.15
N ARG A 627 -9.86 2.86 -12.26
CA ARG A 627 -10.56 4.12 -12.09
C ARG A 627 -9.66 5.21 -11.48
N PHE A 628 -9.23 5.04 -10.23
CA PHE A 628 -8.46 6.09 -9.54
C PHE A 628 -7.65 5.57 -8.34
N TYR A 629 -6.66 6.38 -7.95
CA TYR A 629 -5.79 6.14 -6.80
C TYR A 629 -5.84 7.28 -5.84
N GLN A 630 -5.56 6.95 -4.59
CA GLN A 630 -5.50 7.89 -3.50
C GLN A 630 -4.22 7.61 -2.73
N PHE A 631 -3.42 8.64 -2.49
CA PHE A 631 -2.19 8.50 -1.71
C PHE A 631 -1.92 9.76 -0.90
N ASP A 632 -1.03 9.62 0.08
CA ASP A 632 -0.51 10.75 0.84
C ASP A 632 0.79 11.28 0.22
N PRO A 633 0.80 12.50 -0.36
CA PRO A 633 2.01 13.08 -0.90
C PRO A 633 3.02 13.55 0.16
N PHE A 634 2.64 13.61 1.45
CA PHE A 634 3.53 14.09 2.53
C PHE A 634 4.32 12.96 3.17
N HIS A 635 3.70 11.81 3.36
CA HIS A 635 4.31 10.68 4.05
C HIS A 635 4.16 9.41 3.23
N HIS A 636 5.27 8.72 2.99
CA HIS A 636 5.28 7.53 2.16
C HIS A 636 5.93 6.37 2.89
N GLY A 637 5.30 5.21 2.75
CA GLY A 637 5.80 3.93 3.21
C GLY A 637 4.83 2.89 2.72
N VAL A 638 3.60 2.97 3.22
CA VAL A 638 2.45 2.17 2.79
C VAL A 638 1.16 3.01 2.63
N ALA A 639 1.29 4.34 2.45
CA ALA A 639 0.18 5.30 2.42
C ALA A 639 -0.49 5.44 1.03
N ILE A 640 -0.82 4.31 0.40
CA ILE A 640 -1.56 4.26 -0.87
C ILE A 640 -2.77 3.35 -0.73
N TRP A 641 -3.89 3.79 -1.30
CA TRP A 641 -5.12 3.03 -1.34
C TRP A 641 -5.89 3.29 -2.64
N SER A 642 -6.55 2.27 -3.21
CA SER A 642 -7.07 2.36 -4.57
C SER A 642 -8.35 1.59 -4.83
N VAL A 643 -9.07 2.06 -5.86
CA VAL A 643 -10.39 1.55 -6.29
C VAL A 643 -10.34 1.27 -7.79
N HIS A 644 -10.92 0.13 -8.19
CA HIS A 644 -10.90 -0.35 -9.58
C HIS A 644 -12.17 -0.04 -10.35
#